data_AF-A0A4Z0MZ66-F1
#
_entry.id   AF-A0A4Z0MZ66-F1
#
_cell.length_a   1.000
_cell.length_b   1.000
_cell.length_c   1.000
_cell.angle_alpha   90.00
_cell.angle_beta   90.00
_cell.angle_gamma   90.00
#
_symmetry.space_group_name_H-M   'P 1'
#
loop_
_entity.id
_entity.type
_entity.pdbx_description
1 polymer ?
#
loop_
_entity_poly.entity_id
_entity_poly.type
_entity_poly.pdbx_seq_one_letter_code
_entity_poly.pdbx_strand_id
1 'polypeptide(L)'
;MNVRVRLDITGVVQGVGFRPAVARIAAEFGLGGFVYNDAGSVHCELEGPVVNVEAAIAAIRHRPPPMARIDTLQSRRLQPNGDNGFEIVGSRDGDDSRTLVPPDIAVCQDCLGEMRDPGDRRYGHPFITCTNCGPRYTVITDLPYDRPKTTMAAFPMCPVCATEYQDPLDRRFHAQTIACPDCGPRLSWRAGPGPLEFGDPIGAAVDALRAGLIVAVKGIGGFHLACRADDDAVVAELRRRKTRPAKPFAVMVADLAAAAAVAELSEAAVSALASPAAPIVLVPRRPGLLAEQVAPGLADLGMMLAYSPVHHQLFDRLGPVPLVMTSANQGGSPIVFRDADLAWIDGLADAVLGHDRPIHVPCEDSVITLDDQGEQLPLRRSRGYAPLPVSVPGPRPDAVILATGGDLKTTFCLLGGGHDGVGHAHMSAHLGDMADPRTQDCFEAALEHLAFMTDRRPGVIARDMHPGYATTWWAQRYAAGRPVIAVQHHHAHAVSLLAEHRRLGTPAIAVTYDGTGYGTDGTIWGGELLAITDAARFTRVGHLRSFALPGGDGAVRQPARIALDLLTRAGVEWTADLAPVAALDATGLHILGQQIPRGLGCMPTTSMGRLFDAVASLLGVCQEVSYEGQAAVELEHLARRGRPAALDFDVVDGVLDPAPLIAGLVDGLRRATPTADLAAGFHDAVVRATATAATGCARAAGITVIGLTGGVFANRLLLHGLRRTLSERGFEVLSHRIVPCNDGGLALGQAVIAAATLNEADAAAVPERNGICASESPAR
;
A
#
# COMPACT_ATOMS: atom_id res chain seq x y z
N MET A 1 -8.51 -49.99 6.91
CA MET A 1 -7.54 -50.01 5.79
C MET A 1 -6.62 -48.82 6.00
N ASN A 2 -5.31 -49.04 5.99
CA ASN A 2 -4.34 -47.96 6.10
C ASN A 2 -4.02 -47.40 4.73
N VAL A 3 -3.79 -46.10 4.67
CA VAL A 3 -3.33 -45.38 3.47
C VAL A 3 -2.18 -44.47 3.84
N ARG A 4 -1.29 -44.25 2.87
CA ARG A 4 -0.28 -43.22 2.92
C ARG A 4 -0.59 -42.17 1.87
N VAL A 5 -0.57 -40.90 2.24
CA VAL A 5 -0.84 -39.78 1.35
C VAL A 5 0.31 -38.79 1.45
N ARG A 6 0.87 -38.41 0.30
CA ARG A 6 1.74 -37.26 0.16
C ARG A 6 0.92 -36.03 -0.18
N LEU A 7 1.20 -34.93 0.51
CA LEU A 7 0.68 -33.60 0.27
C LEU A 7 1.81 -32.70 -0.21
N ASP A 8 1.61 -32.07 -1.37
CA ASP A 8 2.47 -31.02 -1.90
C ASP A 8 1.71 -29.69 -1.75
N ILE A 9 2.21 -28.79 -0.89
CA ILE A 9 1.49 -27.59 -0.43
C ILE A 9 2.29 -26.34 -0.81
N THR A 10 1.68 -25.42 -1.57
CA THR A 10 2.32 -24.15 -1.97
C THR A 10 1.58 -22.94 -1.43
N GLY A 11 2.28 -21.80 -1.35
CA GLY A 11 1.75 -20.51 -0.88
C GLY A 11 2.63 -19.88 0.19
N VAL A 12 2.04 -19.13 1.12
CA VAL A 12 2.73 -18.60 2.30
C VAL A 12 2.71 -19.70 3.37
N VAL A 13 3.59 -20.68 3.22
CA VAL A 13 3.62 -21.89 4.06
C VAL A 13 4.95 -22.10 4.78
N GLN A 14 5.94 -21.24 4.56
CA GLN A 14 7.22 -21.25 5.26
C GLN A 14 7.40 -20.00 6.13
N GLY A 15 8.13 -20.13 7.24
CA GLY A 15 8.30 -19.04 8.23
C GLY A 15 7.04 -18.66 9.02
N VAL A 16 5.97 -19.44 8.86
CA VAL A 16 4.64 -19.22 9.46
C VAL A 16 4.21 -20.30 10.44
N GLY A 17 5.12 -21.18 10.87
CA GLY A 17 4.81 -22.26 11.81
C GLY A 17 4.05 -23.45 11.20
N PHE A 18 4.07 -23.62 9.87
CA PHE A 18 3.32 -24.67 9.17
C PHE A 18 3.76 -26.09 9.51
N ARG A 19 5.08 -26.40 9.45
CA ARG A 19 5.64 -27.69 9.87
C ARG A 19 5.21 -28.09 11.30
N PRO A 20 5.38 -27.23 12.32
CA PRO A 20 4.85 -27.51 13.67
C PRO A 20 3.34 -27.79 13.69
N ALA A 21 2.54 -27.03 12.93
CA ALA A 21 1.09 -27.26 12.87
C ALA A 21 0.74 -28.61 12.26
N VAL A 22 1.41 -29.01 11.18
CA VAL A 22 1.23 -30.33 10.55
C VAL A 22 1.60 -31.45 11.52
N ALA A 23 2.72 -31.33 12.25
CA ALA A 23 3.11 -32.35 13.24
C ALA A 23 2.10 -32.46 14.40
N ARG A 24 1.58 -31.33 14.90
CA ARG A 24 0.51 -31.34 15.91
C ARG A 24 -0.77 -32.00 15.39
N ILE A 25 -1.16 -31.71 14.15
CA ILE A 25 -2.32 -32.33 13.51
C ILE A 25 -2.08 -33.84 13.33
N ALA A 26 -0.91 -34.25 12.89
CA ALA A 26 -0.57 -35.68 12.76
C ALA A 26 -0.64 -36.40 14.11
N ALA A 27 -0.14 -35.77 15.19
CA ALA A 27 -0.24 -36.30 16.54
C ALA A 27 -1.70 -36.37 17.05
N GLU A 28 -2.51 -35.34 16.81
CA GLU A 28 -3.95 -35.29 17.15
C GLU A 28 -4.72 -36.48 16.55
N PHE A 29 -4.38 -36.88 15.32
CA PHE A 29 -5.03 -37.98 14.60
C PHE A 29 -4.30 -39.33 14.68
N GLY A 30 -3.20 -39.42 15.44
CA GLY A 30 -2.41 -40.65 15.62
C GLY A 30 -1.81 -41.18 14.31
N LEU A 31 -1.29 -40.28 13.47
CA LEU A 31 -0.73 -40.59 12.15
C LEU A 31 0.80 -40.68 12.19
N GLY A 32 1.36 -41.60 11.39
CA GLY A 32 2.79 -41.67 11.10
C GLY A 32 3.16 -40.84 9.88
N GLY A 33 4.47 -40.64 9.65
CA GLY A 33 5.02 -40.01 8.46
C GLY A 33 5.95 -38.84 8.79
N PHE A 34 5.94 -37.80 7.95
CA PHE A 34 6.84 -36.67 8.16
C PHE A 34 6.41 -35.40 7.44
N VAL A 35 7.02 -34.27 7.80
CA VAL A 35 6.90 -32.99 7.07
C VAL A 35 8.26 -32.33 6.91
N TYR A 36 8.50 -31.71 5.75
CA TYR A 36 9.72 -30.95 5.49
C TYR A 36 9.43 -29.76 4.56
N ASN A 37 10.33 -28.78 4.59
CA ASN A 37 10.36 -27.70 3.62
C ASN A 37 11.30 -28.08 2.49
N ASP A 38 10.92 -27.78 1.25
CA ASP A 38 11.88 -27.61 0.16
C ASP A 38 11.97 -26.13 -0.23
N ALA A 39 12.55 -25.80 -1.37
CA ALA A 39 12.79 -24.43 -1.74
C ALA A 39 11.48 -23.62 -1.94
N GLY A 40 10.38 -24.25 -2.39
CA GLY A 40 9.14 -23.57 -2.82
C GLY A 40 7.84 -24.01 -2.14
N SER A 41 7.87 -25.08 -1.34
CA SER A 41 6.67 -25.76 -0.85
C SER A 41 6.88 -26.43 0.51
N VAL A 42 5.78 -26.91 1.08
CA VAL A 42 5.78 -27.82 2.23
C VAL A 42 5.30 -29.18 1.75
N HIS A 43 6.13 -30.19 1.98
CA HIS A 43 5.80 -31.59 1.70
C HIS A 43 5.47 -32.30 2.98
N CYS A 44 4.35 -33.01 3.01
CA CYS A 44 3.98 -33.85 4.14
C CYS A 44 3.52 -35.22 3.67
N GLU A 45 3.97 -36.26 4.34
CA GLU A 45 3.44 -37.60 4.19
C GLU A 45 2.71 -38.02 5.46
N LEU A 46 1.46 -38.47 5.30
CA LEU A 46 0.58 -38.92 6.38
C LEU A 46 0.22 -40.38 6.13
N GLU A 47 0.49 -41.24 7.11
CA GLU A 47 0.14 -42.66 7.07
C GLU A 47 -0.74 -43.06 8.26
N GLY A 48 -1.82 -43.78 8.00
CA GLY A 48 -2.71 -44.30 9.03
C GLY A 48 -4.07 -44.75 8.48
N PRO A 49 -5.07 -44.96 9.34
CA PRO A 49 -6.43 -45.27 8.91
C PRO A 49 -6.98 -44.18 7.96
N VAL A 50 -7.64 -44.58 6.87
CA VAL A 50 -8.19 -43.66 5.85
C VAL A 50 -8.93 -42.46 6.44
N VAL A 51 -9.82 -42.73 7.40
CA VAL A 51 -10.66 -41.69 8.03
C VAL A 51 -9.80 -40.65 8.76
N ASN A 52 -8.72 -41.07 9.41
CA ASN A 52 -7.83 -40.17 10.15
C ASN A 52 -6.97 -39.34 9.20
N VAL A 53 -6.48 -39.94 8.12
CA VAL A 53 -5.71 -39.23 7.09
C VAL A 53 -6.58 -38.17 6.40
N GLU A 54 -7.82 -38.51 6.03
CA GLU A 54 -8.76 -37.55 5.44
C GLU A 54 -9.11 -36.41 6.42
N ALA A 55 -9.32 -36.71 7.70
CA ALA A 55 -9.55 -35.71 8.74
C ALA A 55 -8.34 -34.77 8.94
N ALA A 56 -7.12 -35.31 8.91
CA ALA A 56 -5.90 -34.52 9.01
C ALA A 56 -5.70 -33.59 7.80
N ILE A 57 -5.97 -34.07 6.57
CA ILE A 57 -5.91 -33.23 5.36
C ILE A 57 -6.92 -32.08 5.44
N ALA A 58 -8.15 -32.37 5.90
CA ALA A 58 -9.16 -31.35 6.13
C ALA A 58 -8.72 -30.35 7.21
N ALA A 59 -8.13 -30.81 8.31
CA ALA A 59 -7.58 -29.96 9.35
C ALA A 59 -6.45 -29.06 8.85
N ILE A 60 -5.52 -29.56 8.03
CA ILE A 60 -4.44 -28.77 7.42
C ILE A 60 -5.03 -27.66 6.53
N ARG A 61 -6.09 -27.96 5.78
CA ARG A 61 -6.77 -27.00 4.90
C ARG A 61 -7.58 -25.94 5.66
N HIS A 62 -8.26 -26.32 6.74
CA HIS A 62 -9.24 -25.46 7.43
C HIS A 62 -8.74 -24.85 8.74
N ARG A 63 -7.66 -25.37 9.32
CA ARG A 63 -7.00 -24.86 10.53
C ARG A 63 -5.50 -24.58 10.29
N PRO A 64 -5.10 -23.88 9.20
CA PRO A 64 -3.71 -23.55 8.99
C PRO A 64 -3.22 -22.57 10.08
N PRO A 65 -1.90 -22.44 10.31
CA PRO A 65 -1.37 -21.39 11.17
C PRO A 65 -1.92 -20.00 10.79
N PRO A 66 -2.03 -19.05 11.74
CA PRO A 66 -2.68 -17.75 11.48
C PRO A 66 -2.08 -16.94 10.31
N MET A 67 -0.78 -17.11 10.04
CA MET A 67 -0.09 -16.44 8.94
C MET A 67 -0.04 -17.25 7.64
N ALA A 68 -0.48 -18.51 7.69
CA ALA A 68 -0.34 -19.41 6.56
C ALA A 68 -1.44 -19.16 5.54
N ARG A 69 -1.04 -19.03 4.27
CA ARG A 69 -1.97 -18.98 3.14
C ARG A 69 -1.63 -20.13 2.20
N ILE A 70 -2.53 -21.08 2.09
CA ILE A 70 -2.40 -22.21 1.17
C ILE A 70 -2.95 -21.78 -0.18
N ASP A 71 -2.07 -21.66 -1.18
CA ASP A 71 -2.45 -21.31 -2.54
C ASP A 71 -2.82 -22.59 -3.32
N THR A 72 -2.05 -23.67 -3.16
CA THR A 72 -2.40 -25.00 -3.68
C THR A 72 -2.12 -26.11 -2.66
N LEU A 73 -2.91 -27.17 -2.70
CA LEU A 73 -2.71 -28.40 -1.92
C LEU A 73 -3.05 -29.59 -2.82
N GLN A 74 -2.03 -30.27 -3.30
CA GLN A 74 -2.16 -31.48 -4.11
C GLN A 74 -1.92 -32.71 -3.23
N SER A 75 -2.69 -33.77 -3.46
CA SER A 75 -2.58 -35.00 -2.69
C SER A 75 -2.36 -36.21 -3.60
N ARG A 76 -1.40 -37.06 -3.27
CA ARG A 76 -1.10 -38.30 -4.00
C ARG A 76 -1.06 -39.48 -3.04
N ARG A 77 -1.77 -40.56 -3.38
CA ARG A 77 -1.69 -41.82 -2.61
C ARG A 77 -0.38 -42.55 -2.90
N LEU A 78 0.24 -43.07 -1.84
CA LEU A 78 1.46 -43.87 -1.86
C LEU A 78 1.20 -45.25 -1.24
N GLN A 79 2.15 -46.17 -1.38
CA GLN A 79 2.12 -47.46 -0.69
C GLN A 79 2.43 -47.27 0.80
N PRO A 80 1.61 -47.83 1.71
CA PRO A 80 1.90 -47.80 3.15
C PRO A 80 3.24 -48.48 3.46
N ASN A 81 4.06 -47.92 4.35
CA ASN A 81 5.33 -48.50 4.79
C ASN A 81 5.35 -48.94 6.26
N GLY A 82 4.26 -48.71 7.01
CA GLY A 82 4.14 -49.08 8.42
C GLY A 82 4.81 -48.11 9.39
N ASP A 83 4.99 -46.85 9.01
CA ASP A 83 5.56 -45.83 9.91
C ASP A 83 4.63 -45.57 11.12
N ASN A 84 5.21 -45.62 12.34
CA ASN A 84 4.48 -45.51 13.61
C ASN A 84 4.73 -44.18 14.35
N GLY A 85 5.48 -43.25 13.75
CA GLY A 85 5.81 -41.95 14.32
C GLY A 85 5.79 -40.85 13.25
N PHE A 86 5.61 -39.61 13.68
CA PHE A 86 5.63 -38.44 12.82
C PHE A 86 6.83 -37.55 13.11
N GLU A 87 7.62 -37.22 12.09
CA GLU A 87 8.84 -36.43 12.26
C GLU A 87 8.85 -35.15 11.43
N ILE A 88 9.46 -34.10 11.97
CA ILE A 88 9.79 -32.89 11.20
C ILE A 88 11.23 -33.06 10.72
N VAL A 89 11.38 -33.29 9.42
CA VAL A 89 12.68 -33.58 8.81
C VAL A 89 13.34 -32.26 8.39
N GLY A 90 14.67 -32.23 8.41
CA GLY A 90 15.46 -31.08 7.93
C GLY A 90 15.05 -30.68 6.51
N SER A 91 15.12 -29.37 6.23
CA SER A 91 14.83 -28.83 4.91
C SER A 91 15.74 -29.48 3.85
N ARG A 92 15.21 -29.72 2.66
CA ARG A 92 15.96 -30.30 1.54
C ARG A 92 16.28 -29.22 0.51
N ASP A 93 17.56 -29.12 0.14
CA ASP A 93 18.02 -28.29 -0.97
C ASP A 93 17.88 -29.11 -2.25
N GLY A 94 16.77 -28.97 -2.97
CA GLY A 94 16.45 -29.87 -4.07
C GLY A 94 15.70 -29.28 -5.26
N ASP A 95 15.41 -27.97 -5.26
CA ASP A 95 14.73 -27.31 -6.38
C ASP A 95 15.07 -25.81 -6.42
N ASP A 96 15.05 -25.19 -7.60
CA ASP A 96 15.38 -23.76 -7.79
C ASP A 96 14.20 -22.82 -7.42
N SER A 97 13.04 -23.36 -7.03
CA SER A 97 11.86 -22.55 -6.71
C SER A 97 11.96 -21.93 -5.32
N ARG A 98 11.77 -20.61 -5.12
CA ARG A 98 11.81 -19.99 -3.78
C ARG A 98 10.41 -19.76 -3.19
N THR A 99 10.24 -20.03 -1.90
CA THR A 99 8.98 -19.83 -1.17
C THR A 99 8.68 -18.35 -0.93
N LEU A 100 7.40 -18.00 -0.85
CA LEU A 100 6.94 -16.67 -0.49
C LEU A 100 7.39 -16.27 0.91
N VAL A 101 8.02 -15.09 1.00
CA VAL A 101 8.47 -14.49 2.26
C VAL A 101 7.26 -13.92 3.02
N PRO A 102 7.03 -14.32 4.29
CA PRO A 102 5.91 -13.79 5.06
C PRO A 102 6.15 -12.32 5.45
N PRO A 103 5.09 -11.50 5.57
CA PRO A 103 5.19 -10.12 6.00
C PRO A 103 5.46 -10.03 7.50
N ASP A 104 5.88 -8.86 7.97
CA ASP A 104 5.93 -8.55 9.40
C ASP A 104 4.52 -8.40 9.97
N ILE A 105 4.25 -9.01 11.12
CA ILE A 105 2.93 -8.94 11.78
C ILE A 105 3.03 -8.58 13.26
N ALA A 106 1.90 -8.14 13.81
CA ALA A 106 1.76 -7.78 15.21
C ALA A 106 2.03 -8.96 16.15
N VAL A 107 2.41 -8.65 17.39
CA VAL A 107 2.55 -9.64 18.47
C VAL A 107 1.20 -10.32 18.76
N CYS A 108 1.21 -11.65 18.95
CA CYS A 108 -0.02 -12.41 19.24
C CYS A 108 -0.41 -12.29 20.73
N GLN A 109 -1.69 -12.56 21.03
CA GLN A 109 -2.23 -12.46 22.39
C GLN A 109 -1.53 -13.39 23.39
N ASP A 110 -1.11 -14.58 22.96
CA ASP A 110 -0.37 -15.50 23.83
C ASP A 110 0.97 -14.91 24.29
N CYS A 111 1.74 -14.33 23.36
CA CYS A 111 3.00 -13.66 23.69
C CYS A 111 2.77 -12.41 24.54
N LEU A 112 1.66 -11.69 24.34
CA LEU A 112 1.30 -10.58 25.23
C LEU A 112 0.97 -11.04 26.64
N GLY A 113 0.31 -12.19 26.79
CA GLY A 113 0.04 -12.83 28.08
C GLY A 113 1.34 -13.14 28.83
N GLU A 114 2.26 -13.85 28.18
CA GLU A 114 3.58 -14.18 28.76
C GLU A 114 4.40 -12.92 29.09
N MET A 115 4.38 -11.89 28.24
CA MET A 115 5.08 -10.64 28.52
C MET A 115 4.56 -9.93 29.78
N ARG A 116 3.28 -10.11 30.10
CA ARG A 116 2.59 -9.44 31.21
C ARG A 116 2.49 -10.31 32.47
N ASP A 117 2.84 -11.59 32.39
CA ASP A 117 2.84 -12.50 33.54
C ASP A 117 4.16 -12.41 34.32
N PRO A 118 4.17 -11.92 35.58
CA PRO A 118 5.38 -11.85 36.41
C PRO A 118 6.03 -13.21 36.69
N GLY A 119 5.29 -14.31 36.53
CA GLY A 119 5.80 -15.68 36.68
C GLY A 119 6.49 -16.22 35.42
N ASP A 120 6.32 -15.58 34.27
CA ASP A 120 6.93 -16.03 33.02
C ASP A 120 8.38 -15.51 32.90
N ARG A 121 9.27 -16.34 32.37
CA ARG A 121 10.67 -15.99 32.08
C ARG A 121 10.86 -14.84 31.09
N ARG A 122 9.84 -14.52 30.30
CA ARG A 122 9.81 -13.41 29.34
C ARG A 122 8.97 -12.23 29.83
N TYR A 123 8.63 -12.20 31.12
CA TYR A 123 8.02 -11.02 31.75
C TYR A 123 8.81 -9.75 31.41
N GLY A 124 8.12 -8.75 30.87
CA GLY A 124 8.73 -7.49 30.49
C GLY A 124 9.75 -7.59 29.35
N HIS A 125 9.79 -8.66 28.54
CA HIS A 125 10.75 -8.76 27.42
C HIS A 125 10.24 -8.07 26.14
N PRO A 126 10.91 -6.99 25.65
CA PRO A 126 10.44 -6.16 24.54
C PRO A 126 10.58 -6.79 23.14
N PHE A 127 11.17 -7.98 23.04
CA PHE A 127 11.37 -8.70 21.77
C PHE A 127 10.70 -10.07 21.78
N ILE A 128 9.71 -10.28 22.65
CA ILE A 128 8.98 -11.54 22.71
C ILE A 128 8.28 -11.84 21.38
N THR A 129 8.52 -13.03 20.86
CA THR A 129 7.88 -13.56 19.67
C THR A 129 7.65 -15.07 19.80
N CYS A 130 6.82 -15.60 18.91
CA CYS A 130 6.69 -17.02 18.63
C CYS A 130 6.61 -17.24 17.11
N THR A 131 6.39 -18.49 16.68
CA THR A 131 6.22 -18.83 15.26
C THR A 131 5.07 -18.09 14.58
N ASN A 132 4.06 -17.66 15.34
CA ASN A 132 2.83 -17.03 14.85
C ASN A 132 2.85 -15.49 14.87
N CYS A 133 3.95 -14.83 15.26
CA CYS A 133 3.98 -13.37 15.36
C CYS A 133 5.37 -12.74 15.22
N GLY A 134 5.40 -11.39 15.13
CA GLY A 134 6.62 -10.60 15.14
C GLY A 134 7.24 -10.38 13.76
N PRO A 135 8.48 -9.85 13.71
CA PRO A 135 9.13 -9.48 12.46
C PRO A 135 9.51 -10.69 11.61
N ARG A 136 9.48 -10.51 10.30
CA ARG A 136 9.85 -11.46 9.25
C ARG A 136 10.61 -10.72 8.17
N TYR A 137 9.91 -10.10 7.21
CA TYR A 137 10.53 -9.41 6.08
C TYR A 137 11.61 -8.42 6.50
N THR A 138 11.40 -7.62 7.55
CA THR A 138 12.39 -6.61 7.97
C THR A 138 13.62 -7.17 8.66
N VAL A 139 13.65 -8.46 9.00
CA VAL A 139 14.77 -9.10 9.71
C VAL A 139 15.45 -10.21 8.90
N ILE A 140 14.87 -10.66 7.79
CA ILE A 140 15.47 -11.70 6.96
C ILE A 140 16.58 -11.08 6.11
N THR A 141 17.77 -11.67 6.15
CA THR A 141 18.92 -11.22 5.34
C THR A 141 19.23 -12.20 4.21
N ASP A 142 18.84 -13.46 4.35
CA ASP A 142 19.07 -14.51 3.35
C ASP A 142 18.04 -15.67 3.49
N LEU A 143 17.93 -16.54 2.49
CA LEU A 143 17.08 -17.74 2.44
C LEU A 143 17.91 -19.04 2.34
N PRO A 144 17.42 -20.21 2.77
CA PRO A 144 16.12 -20.45 3.42
C PRO A 144 16.02 -19.75 4.78
N TYR A 145 14.78 -19.44 5.20
CA TYR A 145 14.54 -18.69 6.44
C TYR A 145 15.00 -19.47 7.67
N ASP A 146 16.15 -19.05 8.19
CA ASP A 146 16.77 -19.63 9.39
C ASP A 146 17.52 -18.55 10.19
N ARG A 147 17.69 -18.75 11.51
CA ARG A 147 18.22 -17.71 12.42
C ARG A 147 19.55 -17.10 11.95
N PRO A 148 20.56 -17.85 11.47
CA PRO A 148 21.83 -17.28 11.00
C PRO A 148 21.68 -16.33 9.80
N LYS A 149 20.56 -16.43 9.08
CA LYS A 149 20.20 -15.64 7.90
C LYS A 149 19.19 -14.55 8.24
N THR A 150 19.26 -14.05 9.48
CA THR A 150 18.43 -12.95 9.96
C THR A 150 19.25 -11.97 10.80
N THR A 151 18.68 -10.81 11.11
CA THR A 151 19.28 -9.86 12.04
C THR A 151 19.37 -10.39 13.49
N MET A 152 18.85 -11.59 13.76
CA MET A 152 19.01 -12.31 15.04
C MET A 152 20.31 -13.15 15.11
N ALA A 153 21.09 -13.23 14.03
CA ALA A 153 22.33 -14.02 13.97
C ALA A 153 23.36 -13.61 15.03
N ALA A 154 23.41 -12.32 15.38
CA ALA A 154 24.31 -11.78 16.41
C ALA A 154 23.89 -12.10 17.86
N PHE A 155 22.76 -12.80 18.04
CA PHE A 155 22.16 -13.09 19.36
C PHE A 155 22.07 -14.61 19.56
N PRO A 156 23.13 -15.29 20.05
CA PRO A 156 23.12 -16.74 20.27
C PRO A 156 22.05 -17.12 21.30
N MET A 157 21.28 -18.19 21.05
CA MET A 157 20.24 -18.63 21.99
C MET A 157 20.86 -19.13 23.31
N CYS A 158 20.30 -18.73 24.45
CA CYS A 158 20.62 -19.38 25.73
C CYS A 158 20.12 -20.84 25.74
N PRO A 159 20.61 -21.70 26.66
CA PRO A 159 20.21 -23.10 26.70
C PRO A 159 18.69 -23.33 26.73
N VAL A 160 17.94 -22.51 27.47
CA VAL A 160 16.49 -22.68 27.60
C VAL A 160 15.76 -22.27 26.32
N CYS A 161 16.16 -21.17 25.67
CA CYS A 161 15.67 -20.82 24.33
C CYS A 161 15.98 -21.92 23.31
N ALA A 162 17.17 -22.53 23.39
CA ALA A 162 17.55 -23.61 22.48
C ALA A 162 16.67 -24.86 22.68
N THR A 163 16.31 -25.19 23.92
CA THR A 163 15.35 -26.28 24.22
C THR A 163 13.97 -25.99 23.63
N GLU A 164 13.37 -24.82 23.89
CA GLU A 164 12.06 -24.46 23.32
C GLU A 164 12.09 -24.39 21.78
N TYR A 165 13.22 -23.96 21.20
CA TYR A 165 13.39 -23.93 19.75
C TYR A 165 13.40 -25.34 19.13
N GLN A 166 13.84 -26.35 19.89
CA GLN A 166 13.96 -27.75 19.45
C GLN A 166 12.77 -28.63 19.86
N ASP A 167 11.93 -28.21 20.81
CA ASP A 167 10.78 -28.97 21.28
C ASP A 167 9.55 -28.77 20.37
N PRO A 168 9.09 -29.80 19.63
CA PRO A 168 7.94 -29.70 18.73
C PRO A 168 6.60 -29.36 19.41
N LEU A 169 6.51 -29.55 20.72
CA LEU A 169 5.33 -29.22 21.52
C LEU A 169 5.33 -27.76 21.99
N ASP A 170 6.47 -27.07 21.93
CA ASP A 170 6.57 -25.66 22.28
C ASP A 170 6.08 -24.76 21.12
N ARG A 171 5.38 -23.67 21.44
CA ARG A 171 4.94 -22.67 20.45
C ARG A 171 6.09 -21.97 19.72
N ARG A 172 7.29 -22.01 20.29
CA ARG A 172 8.53 -21.42 19.78
C ARG A 172 9.40 -22.43 19.04
N PHE A 173 8.91 -23.64 18.81
CA PHE A 173 9.56 -24.60 17.94
C PHE A 173 9.90 -24.00 16.57
N HIS A 174 11.19 -23.91 16.22
CA HIS A 174 11.68 -23.22 15.03
C HIS A 174 11.25 -21.74 14.88
N ALA A 175 10.96 -21.04 15.97
CA ALA A 175 10.76 -19.60 15.94
C ALA A 175 12.13 -18.90 15.77
N GLN A 176 12.46 -18.51 14.54
CA GLN A 176 13.79 -17.96 14.22
C GLN A 176 14.13 -16.68 14.99
N THR A 177 13.11 -15.94 15.41
CA THR A 177 13.25 -14.71 16.21
C THR A 177 13.14 -14.93 17.72
N ILE A 178 13.14 -16.18 18.20
CA ILE A 178 13.09 -16.49 19.63
C ILE A 178 14.20 -15.78 20.40
N ALA A 179 13.83 -15.17 21.52
CA ALA A 179 14.73 -14.51 22.43
C ALA A 179 14.13 -14.45 23.85
N CYS A 180 14.97 -14.10 24.81
CA CYS A 180 14.60 -13.76 26.18
C CYS A 180 15.59 -12.70 26.73
N PRO A 181 15.41 -12.19 27.96
CA PRO A 181 16.30 -11.18 28.54
C PRO A 181 17.80 -11.58 28.57
N ASP A 182 18.11 -12.88 28.64
CA ASP A 182 19.50 -13.37 28.74
C ASP A 182 20.26 -13.37 27.41
N CYS A 183 19.54 -13.55 26.30
CA CYS A 183 20.16 -13.84 25.00
C CYS A 183 19.62 -12.97 23.86
N GLY A 184 18.66 -12.10 24.15
CA GLY A 184 17.96 -11.29 23.18
C GLY A 184 18.54 -9.89 23.00
N PRO A 185 17.96 -9.14 22.05
CA PRO A 185 18.24 -7.72 21.89
C PRO A 185 17.88 -6.91 23.15
N ARG A 186 18.49 -5.74 23.29
CA ARG A 186 18.29 -4.81 24.40
C ARG A 186 17.80 -3.45 23.90
N LEU A 187 16.89 -2.87 24.66
CA LEU A 187 16.48 -1.48 24.46
C LEU A 187 17.59 -0.53 24.92
N SER A 188 17.63 0.64 24.31
CA SER A 188 18.50 1.74 24.70
C SER A 188 17.74 3.06 24.68
N TRP A 189 18.17 3.99 25.52
CA TRP A 189 17.67 5.35 25.57
C TRP A 189 18.78 6.34 25.22
N ARG A 190 18.44 7.41 24.50
CA ARG A 190 19.35 8.52 24.22
C ARG A 190 18.61 9.85 24.30
N ALA A 191 18.95 10.70 25.27
CA ALA A 191 18.46 12.07 25.30
C ALA A 191 19.32 12.97 24.39
N GLY A 192 18.75 13.49 23.30
CA GLY A 192 19.47 14.30 22.31
C GLY A 192 20.77 13.66 21.81
N PRO A 193 21.88 14.43 21.69
CA PRO A 193 23.20 13.91 21.31
C PRO A 193 23.97 13.29 22.49
N GLY A 194 23.31 13.01 23.62
CA GLY A 194 23.91 12.40 24.81
C GLY A 194 24.33 10.94 24.61
N PRO A 195 24.96 10.31 25.63
CA PRO A 195 25.35 8.91 25.58
C PRO A 195 24.14 7.97 25.56
N LEU A 196 24.36 6.72 25.13
CA LEU A 196 23.36 5.65 25.22
C LEU A 196 23.23 5.14 26.66
N GLU A 197 22.00 5.00 27.13
CA GLU A 197 21.65 4.48 28.44
C GLU A 197 20.86 3.16 28.30
N PHE A 198 21.11 2.20 29.19
CA PHE A 198 20.55 0.84 29.12
C PHE A 198 19.75 0.44 30.37
N GLY A 199 19.47 1.37 31.28
CA GLY A 199 18.78 1.13 32.55
C GLY A 199 17.30 0.77 32.36
N ASP A 200 16.42 1.77 32.41
CA ASP A 200 14.98 1.59 32.12
C ASP A 200 14.54 2.46 30.93
N PRO A 201 14.89 2.08 29.68
CA PRO A 201 14.57 2.89 28.50
C PRO A 201 13.08 3.15 28.29
N ILE A 202 12.22 2.20 28.67
CA ILE A 202 10.76 2.38 28.60
C ILE A 202 10.30 3.43 29.59
N GLY A 203 10.79 3.40 30.84
CA GLY A 203 10.50 4.42 31.85
C GLY A 203 10.92 5.81 31.38
N ALA A 204 12.15 5.94 30.90
CA ALA A 204 12.68 7.21 30.39
C ALA A 204 11.84 7.77 29.21
N ALA A 205 11.43 6.90 28.28
CA ALA A 205 10.55 7.29 27.18
C ALA A 205 9.17 7.75 27.66
N VAL A 206 8.57 7.05 28.63
CA VAL A 206 7.28 7.43 29.22
C VAL A 206 7.37 8.77 29.95
N ASP A 207 8.43 9.00 30.71
CA ASP A 207 8.65 10.27 31.41
C ASP A 207 8.84 11.42 30.43
N ALA A 208 9.60 11.21 29.34
CA ALA A 208 9.76 12.18 28.26
C ALA A 208 8.42 12.51 27.58
N LEU A 209 7.62 11.49 27.23
CA LEU A 209 6.29 11.69 26.63
C LEU A 209 5.34 12.42 27.57
N ARG A 210 5.35 12.10 28.87
CA ARG A 210 4.57 12.81 29.90
C ARG A 210 4.99 14.27 30.05
N ALA A 211 6.28 14.55 29.88
CA ALA A 211 6.84 15.90 29.87
C ALA A 211 6.57 16.68 28.56
N GLY A 212 5.85 16.10 27.59
CA GLY A 212 5.51 16.76 26.33
C GLY A 212 6.64 16.75 25.29
N LEU A 213 7.64 15.88 25.45
CA LEU A 213 8.73 15.74 24.49
C LEU A 213 8.35 14.84 23.32
N ILE A 214 9.06 15.01 22.20
CA ILE A 214 8.94 14.19 20.99
C ILE A 214 10.04 13.12 21.02
N VAL A 215 9.65 11.85 21.00
CA VAL A 215 10.57 10.71 21.09
C VAL A 215 10.62 9.95 19.77
N ALA A 216 11.81 9.71 19.23
CA ALA A 216 11.99 8.76 18.14
C ALA A 216 11.97 7.33 18.69
N VAL A 217 11.00 6.51 18.29
CA VAL A 217 10.84 5.12 18.76
C VAL A 217 11.21 4.16 17.64
N LYS A 218 12.21 3.29 17.86
CA LYS A 218 12.58 2.24 16.91
C LYS A 218 11.54 1.13 16.91
N GLY A 219 10.81 0.99 15.80
CA GLY A 219 9.79 -0.03 15.58
C GLY A 219 10.33 -1.27 14.87
N ILE A 220 9.43 -1.98 14.17
CA ILE A 220 9.77 -3.20 13.40
C ILE A 220 10.42 -2.87 12.05
N GLY A 221 9.90 -1.86 11.34
CA GLY A 221 10.31 -1.52 9.97
C GLY A 221 10.98 -0.15 9.82
N GLY A 222 11.12 0.60 10.91
CA GLY A 222 11.78 1.91 10.95
C GLY A 222 11.50 2.64 12.26
N PHE A 223 11.91 3.90 12.34
CA PHE A 223 11.66 4.78 13.48
C PHE A 223 10.38 5.59 13.30
N HIS A 224 9.61 5.75 14.38
CA HIS A 224 8.50 6.69 14.47
C HIS A 224 8.89 7.91 15.30
N LEU A 225 8.36 9.09 14.96
CA LEU A 225 8.28 10.20 15.91
C LEU A 225 6.99 10.04 16.71
N ALA A 226 7.14 9.91 18.01
CA ALA A 226 6.09 9.71 18.99
C ALA A 226 5.92 10.95 19.87
N CYS A 227 4.68 11.40 20.04
CA CYS A 227 4.35 12.42 21.02
C CYS A 227 2.90 12.22 21.49
N ARG A 228 2.51 12.86 22.59
CA ARG A 228 1.13 12.85 23.06
C ARG A 228 0.18 13.44 22.01
N ALA A 229 -0.90 12.72 21.71
CA ALA A 229 -1.91 13.14 20.72
C ALA A 229 -3.07 13.93 21.36
N ASP A 230 -3.09 14.05 22.68
CA ASP A 230 -4.08 14.78 23.48
C ASP A 230 -3.58 16.19 23.91
N ASP A 231 -2.42 16.62 23.41
CA ASP A 231 -1.80 17.90 23.73
C ASP A 231 -1.53 18.73 22.46
N ASP A 232 -2.33 19.79 22.26
CA ASP A 232 -2.23 20.66 21.08
C ASP A 232 -0.86 21.33 20.94
N ALA A 233 -0.22 21.73 22.04
CA ALA A 233 1.06 22.43 21.99
C ALA A 233 2.18 21.49 21.52
N VAL A 234 2.16 20.25 22.01
CA VAL A 234 3.13 19.22 21.62
C VAL A 234 2.95 18.81 20.15
N VAL A 235 1.71 18.61 19.71
CA VAL A 235 1.43 18.28 18.30
C VAL A 235 1.80 19.44 17.38
N ALA A 236 1.52 20.69 17.78
CA ALA A 236 1.92 21.88 17.01
C ALA A 236 3.45 22.00 16.89
N GLU A 237 4.19 21.69 17.94
CA GLU A 237 5.66 21.68 17.91
C GLU A 237 6.20 20.60 16.96
N LEU A 238 5.62 19.39 16.98
CA LEU A 238 5.98 18.34 16.02
C LEU A 238 5.73 18.79 14.57
N ARG A 239 4.60 19.45 14.30
CA ARG A 239 4.30 20.01 12.96
C ARG A 239 5.32 21.03 12.52
N ARG A 240 5.72 21.93 13.44
CA ARG A 240 6.71 22.97 13.18
C ARG A 240 8.07 22.35 12.84
N ARG A 241 8.55 21.40 13.65
CA ARG A 241 9.83 20.71 13.41
C ARG A 241 9.84 19.94 12.09
N LYS A 242 8.72 19.29 11.75
CA LYS A 242 8.58 18.46 10.54
C LYS A 242 8.18 19.24 9.28
N THR A 243 7.98 20.56 9.38
CA THR A 243 7.46 21.41 8.29
C THR A 243 6.19 20.80 7.65
N ARG A 244 5.27 20.31 8.50
CA ARG A 244 4.08 19.56 8.10
C ARG A 244 2.82 20.21 8.69
N PRO A 245 2.33 21.33 8.13
CA PRO A 245 1.29 22.13 8.76
C PRO A 245 -0.08 21.44 8.77
N ALA A 246 -0.49 20.77 7.68
CA ALA A 246 -1.85 20.22 7.57
C ALA A 246 -1.94 18.69 7.47
N LYS A 247 -0.97 18.01 6.84
CA LYS A 247 -1.08 16.55 6.58
C LYS A 247 -1.37 15.79 7.87
N PRO A 248 -2.46 14.99 7.95
CA PRO A 248 -2.93 14.38 9.20
C PRO A 248 -1.90 13.41 9.76
N PHE A 249 -1.78 13.35 11.09
CA PHE A 249 -0.96 12.37 11.78
C PHE A 249 -1.74 11.10 12.07
N ALA A 250 -1.06 9.96 11.99
CA ALA A 250 -1.61 8.71 12.51
C ALA A 250 -1.49 8.70 14.04
N VAL A 251 -2.49 8.13 14.70
CA VAL A 251 -2.56 7.98 16.15
C VAL A 251 -2.57 6.51 16.52
N MET A 252 -1.64 6.13 17.39
CA MET A 252 -1.60 4.82 18.01
C MET A 252 -2.32 4.84 19.36
N VAL A 253 -3.10 3.80 19.61
CA VAL A 253 -3.78 3.55 20.89
C VAL A 253 -3.43 2.16 21.42
N ALA A 254 -3.59 1.97 22.73
CA ALA A 254 -3.19 0.74 23.42
C ALA A 254 -3.95 -0.51 22.92
N ASP A 255 -5.26 -0.36 22.76
CA ASP A 255 -6.20 -1.45 22.47
C ASP A 255 -7.51 -0.91 21.85
N LEU A 256 -8.45 -1.82 21.58
CA LEU A 256 -9.75 -1.49 20.99
C LEU A 256 -10.64 -0.64 21.92
N ALA A 257 -10.47 -0.74 23.25
CA ALA A 257 -11.25 0.08 24.17
C ALA A 257 -10.80 1.54 24.11
N ALA A 258 -9.48 1.78 24.08
CA ALA A 258 -8.91 3.11 23.86
C ALA A 258 -9.25 3.66 22.45
N ALA A 259 -9.28 2.79 21.42
CA ALA A 259 -9.72 3.15 20.08
C ALA A 259 -11.16 3.67 20.06
N ALA A 260 -12.09 2.95 20.69
CA ALA A 260 -13.51 3.30 20.73
C ALA A 260 -13.79 4.59 21.54
N ALA A 261 -12.88 4.97 22.44
CA ALA A 261 -12.98 6.23 23.16
C ALA A 261 -12.74 7.45 22.25
N VAL A 262 -11.81 7.35 21.29
CA VAL A 262 -11.39 8.49 20.46
C VAL A 262 -11.96 8.46 19.03
N ALA A 263 -12.61 7.37 18.59
CA ALA A 263 -13.19 7.24 17.27
C ALA A 263 -14.52 6.47 17.25
N GLU A 264 -15.26 6.59 16.16
CA GLU A 264 -16.40 5.75 15.84
C GLU A 264 -15.92 4.53 15.06
N LEU A 265 -16.16 3.33 15.59
CA LEU A 265 -15.67 2.08 15.02
C LEU A 265 -16.84 1.23 14.51
N SER A 266 -16.82 0.92 13.21
CA SER A 266 -17.64 -0.15 12.64
C SER A 266 -17.03 -1.52 12.92
N GLU A 267 -17.80 -2.60 12.73
CA GLU A 267 -17.28 -3.97 12.84
C GLU A 267 -16.10 -4.22 11.89
N ALA A 268 -16.19 -3.72 10.66
CA ALA A 268 -15.10 -3.79 9.68
C ALA A 268 -13.84 -3.04 10.17
N ALA A 269 -14.00 -1.87 10.80
CA ALA A 269 -12.88 -1.12 11.36
C ALA A 269 -12.21 -1.87 12.53
N VAL A 270 -13.02 -2.45 13.42
CA VAL A 270 -12.51 -3.29 14.52
C VAL A 270 -11.74 -4.49 13.98
N SER A 271 -12.29 -5.20 12.99
CA SER A 271 -11.64 -6.35 12.36
C SER A 271 -10.32 -5.96 11.69
N ALA A 272 -10.28 -4.81 11.01
CA ALA A 272 -9.07 -4.35 10.33
C ALA A 272 -7.98 -3.92 11.33
N LEU A 273 -8.34 -3.14 12.35
CA LEU A 273 -7.42 -2.68 13.42
C LEU A 273 -6.81 -3.87 14.18
N ALA A 274 -7.62 -4.88 14.51
CA ALA A 274 -7.20 -6.07 15.25
C ALA A 274 -6.53 -7.14 14.39
N SER A 275 -6.44 -6.94 13.07
CA SER A 275 -5.81 -7.90 12.16
C SER A 275 -4.31 -8.05 12.48
N PRO A 276 -3.68 -9.20 12.16
CA PRO A 276 -2.23 -9.38 12.35
C PRO A 276 -1.39 -8.34 11.60
N ALA A 277 -1.91 -7.77 10.50
CA ALA A 277 -1.25 -6.71 9.76
C ALA A 277 -1.20 -5.38 10.56
N ALA A 278 -2.11 -5.17 11.52
CA ALA A 278 -2.25 -3.96 12.35
C ALA A 278 -1.99 -2.65 11.56
N PRO A 279 -2.74 -2.39 10.47
CA PRO A 279 -2.55 -1.20 9.66
C PRO A 279 -3.05 0.06 10.37
N ILE A 280 -2.71 1.22 9.82
CA ILE A 280 -3.43 2.46 10.09
C ILE A 280 -4.75 2.40 9.33
N VAL A 281 -5.87 2.58 10.02
CA VAL A 281 -7.22 2.58 9.46
C VAL A 281 -7.81 3.98 9.59
N LEU A 282 -8.32 4.53 8.49
CA LEU A 282 -9.05 5.80 8.51
C LEU A 282 -10.46 5.60 9.08
N VAL A 283 -10.74 6.24 10.21
CA VAL A 283 -12.02 6.13 10.94
C VAL A 283 -12.55 7.51 11.34
N PRO A 284 -13.88 7.71 11.45
CA PRO A 284 -14.43 8.97 11.95
C PRO A 284 -13.97 9.22 13.39
N ARG A 285 -13.43 10.42 13.65
CA ARG A 285 -12.95 10.81 14.97
C ARG A 285 -14.11 11.23 15.87
N ARG A 286 -14.02 10.94 17.17
CA ARG A 286 -14.87 11.56 18.18
C ARG A 286 -14.24 12.88 18.66
N PRO A 287 -15.03 13.93 18.93
CA PRO A 287 -14.49 15.17 19.46
C PRO A 287 -14.00 15.01 20.91
N GLY A 288 -12.98 15.79 21.29
CA GLY A 288 -12.66 16.11 22.69
C GLY A 288 -11.47 15.39 23.33
N LEU A 289 -11.05 14.21 22.86
CA LEU A 289 -9.91 13.48 23.45
C LEU A 289 -8.59 13.65 22.71
N LEU A 290 -8.63 14.14 21.48
CA LEU A 290 -7.44 14.37 20.65
C LEU A 290 -7.28 15.86 20.39
N ALA A 291 -6.03 16.29 20.33
CA ALA A 291 -5.64 17.60 19.83
C ALA A 291 -6.21 17.83 18.42
N GLU A 292 -6.79 19.01 18.19
CA GLU A 292 -7.34 19.37 16.87
C GLU A 292 -6.24 19.35 15.81
N GLN A 293 -5.02 19.69 16.22
CA GLN A 293 -3.84 19.67 15.37
C GLN A 293 -3.43 18.26 14.92
N VAL A 294 -4.01 17.16 15.39
CA VAL A 294 -3.71 15.82 14.86
C VAL A 294 -4.15 15.69 13.40
N ALA A 295 -5.34 16.20 13.07
CA ALA A 295 -5.93 16.14 11.73
C ALA A 295 -6.75 17.42 11.47
N PRO A 296 -6.08 18.58 11.27
CA PRO A 296 -6.74 19.87 11.22
C PRO A 296 -7.75 19.93 10.08
N GLY A 297 -8.98 20.35 10.39
CA GLY A 297 -10.06 20.48 9.41
C GLY A 297 -10.70 19.16 8.95
N LEU A 298 -10.19 18.01 9.39
CA LEU A 298 -10.68 16.70 8.95
C LEU A 298 -11.53 16.02 10.03
N ALA A 299 -12.55 15.28 9.58
CA ALA A 299 -13.42 14.49 10.44
C ALA A 299 -12.90 13.05 10.61
N ASP A 300 -12.10 12.56 9.67
CA ASP A 300 -11.48 11.25 9.77
C ASP A 300 -10.09 11.35 10.44
N LEU A 301 -9.72 10.29 11.15
CA LEU A 301 -8.43 10.08 11.81
C LEU A 301 -7.80 8.80 11.27
N GLY A 302 -6.48 8.83 11.02
CA GLY A 302 -5.72 7.59 10.85
C GLY A 302 -5.39 6.98 12.20
N MET A 303 -5.95 5.81 12.50
CA MET A 303 -5.77 5.13 13.79
C MET A 303 -5.07 3.78 13.62
N MET A 304 -4.19 3.41 14.55
CA MET A 304 -3.59 2.07 14.63
C MET A 304 -3.54 1.57 16.07
N LEU A 305 -3.49 0.25 16.25
CA LEU A 305 -3.25 -0.36 17.57
C LEU A 305 -1.75 -0.51 17.82
N ALA A 306 -1.37 -0.56 19.10
CA ALA A 306 -0.07 -1.08 19.50
C ALA A 306 0.13 -2.47 18.88
N TYR A 307 1.23 -2.64 18.14
CA TYR A 307 1.49 -3.87 17.39
C TYR A 307 2.79 -4.57 17.76
N SER A 308 3.68 -3.90 18.49
CA SER A 308 4.97 -4.46 18.92
C SER A 308 5.02 -4.55 20.45
N PRO A 309 5.81 -5.48 21.03
CA PRO A 309 5.93 -5.56 22.49
C PRO A 309 6.43 -4.24 23.11
N VAL A 310 7.32 -3.51 22.42
CA VAL A 310 7.77 -2.17 22.83
C VAL A 310 6.60 -1.19 22.96
N HIS A 311 5.70 -1.18 21.97
CA HIS A 311 4.51 -0.31 22.01
C HIS A 311 3.59 -0.68 23.18
N HIS A 312 3.33 -1.97 23.39
CA HIS A 312 2.53 -2.40 24.53
C HIS A 312 3.16 -2.03 25.87
N GLN A 313 4.48 -2.18 26.03
CA GLN A 313 5.17 -1.76 27.26
C GLN A 313 5.11 -0.26 27.50
N LEU A 314 5.17 0.57 26.45
CA LEU A 314 4.94 2.01 26.57
C LEU A 314 3.54 2.29 27.11
N PHE A 315 2.49 1.69 26.54
CA PHE A 315 1.11 1.88 26.99
C PHE A 315 0.82 1.29 28.37
N ASP A 316 1.41 0.13 28.71
CA ASP A 316 1.24 -0.51 30.03
C ASP A 316 1.71 0.43 31.16
N ARG A 317 2.70 1.31 30.89
CA ARG A 317 3.19 2.30 31.85
C ARG A 317 2.62 3.71 31.67
N LEU A 318 2.35 4.13 30.44
CA LEU A 318 1.81 5.46 30.11
C LEU A 318 0.32 5.56 30.46
N GLY A 319 -0.43 4.45 30.32
CA GLY A 319 -1.89 4.40 30.38
C GLY A 319 -2.53 4.60 29.00
N PRO A 320 -3.84 4.87 28.93
CA PRO A 320 -4.61 4.94 27.68
C PRO A 320 -4.37 6.24 26.87
N VAL A 321 -3.28 6.98 27.14
CA VAL A 321 -2.97 8.25 26.48
C VAL A 321 -2.62 7.99 25.02
N PRO A 322 -3.39 8.50 24.04
CA PRO A 322 -3.12 8.27 22.63
C PRO A 322 -1.80 8.95 22.20
N LEU A 323 -1.06 8.30 21.31
CA LEU A 323 0.22 8.80 20.81
C LEU A 323 0.15 9.08 19.31
N VAL A 324 0.62 10.23 18.87
CA VAL A 324 0.95 10.43 17.45
C VAL A 324 2.07 9.45 17.12
N MET A 325 1.96 8.72 16.00
CA MET A 325 3.00 7.85 15.47
C MET A 325 3.16 8.14 13.98
N THR A 326 4.06 9.07 13.63
CA THR A 326 4.42 9.33 12.23
C THR A 326 5.81 8.77 11.92
N SER A 327 6.07 8.40 10.67
CA SER A 327 7.44 8.03 10.24
C SER A 327 8.47 9.09 10.64
N ALA A 328 9.65 8.66 11.11
CA ALA A 328 10.74 9.56 11.43
C ALA A 328 11.52 9.87 10.15
N ASN A 329 11.15 10.98 9.51
CA ASN A 329 11.72 11.50 8.27
C ASN A 329 11.40 12.98 8.09
N GLN A 330 12.13 13.64 7.20
CA GLN A 330 11.71 14.89 6.59
C GLN A 330 10.68 14.61 5.49
N GLY A 331 9.80 15.57 5.18
CA GLY A 331 8.72 15.35 4.21
C GLY A 331 9.23 14.83 2.85
N GLY A 332 8.66 13.71 2.38
CA GLY A 332 9.02 13.05 1.12
C GLY A 332 10.18 12.03 1.20
N SER A 333 11.03 12.13 2.22
CA SER A 333 12.16 11.23 2.46
C SER A 333 11.73 9.84 2.96
N PRO A 334 12.56 8.80 2.79
CA PRO A 334 12.26 7.48 3.34
C PRO A 334 12.26 7.52 4.88
N ILE A 335 11.58 6.55 5.51
CA ILE A 335 11.67 6.35 6.96
C ILE A 335 13.11 6.01 7.35
N VAL A 336 13.65 6.66 8.40
CA VAL A 336 14.91 6.23 9.00
C VAL A 336 14.72 4.85 9.63
N PHE A 337 15.62 3.92 9.34
CA PHE A 337 15.56 2.55 9.89
C PHE A 337 16.91 2.03 10.39
N ARG A 338 18.02 2.60 9.89
CA ARG A 338 19.39 2.30 10.33
C ARG A 338 19.81 3.26 11.43
N ASP A 339 20.49 2.75 12.45
CA ASP A 339 20.98 3.60 13.55
C ASP A 339 22.01 4.63 13.07
N ALA A 340 22.78 4.29 12.03
CA ALA A 340 23.74 5.19 11.38
C ALA A 340 23.07 6.40 10.69
N ASP A 341 21.78 6.29 10.34
CA ASP A 341 21.03 7.34 9.65
C ASP A 341 20.23 8.22 10.62
N LEU A 342 20.36 8.04 11.93
CA LEU A 342 19.61 8.84 12.92
C LEU A 342 19.86 10.34 12.79
N ALA A 343 21.02 10.76 12.26
CA ALA A 343 21.30 12.17 12.00
C ALA A 343 20.33 12.79 10.96
N TRP A 344 19.63 11.99 10.15
CA TRP A 344 18.65 12.50 9.18
C TRP A 344 17.41 13.12 9.84
N ILE A 345 17.21 12.85 11.13
CA ILE A 345 16.09 13.37 11.93
C ILE A 345 16.58 14.28 13.08
N ASP A 346 17.82 14.77 13.01
CA ASP A 346 18.33 15.75 13.97
C ASP A 346 17.42 16.98 13.99
N GLY A 347 17.06 17.42 15.20
CA GLY A 347 16.12 18.51 15.43
C GLY A 347 14.64 18.14 15.30
N LEU A 348 14.28 16.91 14.92
CA LEU A 348 12.89 16.44 14.94
C LEU A 348 12.50 15.85 16.30
N ALA A 349 13.35 14.99 16.87
CA ALA A 349 13.12 14.35 18.17
C ALA A 349 14.01 14.93 19.27
N ASP A 350 13.47 14.99 20.49
CA ASP A 350 14.21 15.36 21.71
C ASP A 350 15.02 14.18 22.26
N ALA A 351 14.57 12.95 22.00
CA ALA A 351 15.22 11.72 22.46
C ALA A 351 14.93 10.52 21.53
N VAL A 352 15.68 9.44 21.71
CA VAL A 352 15.56 8.19 20.95
C VAL A 352 15.38 7.00 21.90
N LEU A 353 14.30 6.26 21.73
CA LEU A 353 14.11 4.92 22.27
C LEU A 353 14.53 3.92 21.17
N GLY A 354 15.74 3.39 21.29
CA GLY A 354 16.38 2.51 20.31
C GLY A 354 16.48 1.05 20.77
N HIS A 355 17.11 0.24 19.92
CA HIS A 355 17.54 -1.12 20.27
C HIS A 355 18.63 -1.65 19.34
N ASP A 356 19.36 -2.64 19.82
CA ASP A 356 20.50 -3.25 19.12
C ASP A 356 20.13 -4.31 18.07
N ARG A 357 18.85 -4.70 17.91
CA ARG A 357 18.41 -5.50 16.76
C ARG A 357 18.39 -4.64 15.48
N PRO A 358 19.18 -4.95 14.44
CA PRO A 358 19.11 -4.24 13.17
C PRO A 358 17.77 -4.45 12.44
N ILE A 359 17.38 -3.46 11.66
CA ILE A 359 16.30 -3.54 10.66
C ILE A 359 17.01 -3.64 9.30
N HIS A 360 16.78 -4.72 8.57
CA HIS A 360 17.51 -4.99 7.32
C HIS A 360 16.95 -4.21 6.13
N VAL A 361 15.62 -4.16 6.01
CA VAL A 361 14.91 -3.41 4.98
C VAL A 361 13.84 -2.51 5.61
N PRO A 362 13.65 -1.28 5.10
CA PRO A 362 12.62 -0.38 5.63
C PRO A 362 11.23 -0.90 5.27
N CYS A 363 10.27 -0.67 6.17
CA CYS A 363 8.87 -1.02 5.95
C CYS A 363 7.98 -0.07 6.75
N GLU A 364 7.42 0.94 6.07
CA GLU A 364 6.46 1.88 6.70
C GLU A 364 5.14 1.19 7.07
N ASP A 365 4.35 1.81 7.94
CA ASP A 365 2.99 1.33 8.24
C ASP A 365 2.09 1.42 7.01
N SER A 366 1.32 0.36 6.78
CA SER A 366 0.24 0.38 5.80
C SER A 366 -0.89 1.30 6.25
N VAL A 367 -1.54 1.94 5.28
CA VAL A 367 -2.70 2.81 5.51
C VAL A 367 -3.83 2.31 4.65
N ILE A 368 -4.99 2.06 5.26
CA ILE A 368 -6.20 1.64 4.58
C ILE A 368 -7.37 2.53 5.00
N THR A 369 -8.35 2.64 4.11
CA THR A 369 -9.70 3.06 4.45
C THR A 369 -10.66 1.91 4.20
N LEU A 370 -11.90 2.08 4.63
CA LEU A 370 -12.99 1.16 4.35
C LEU A 370 -13.97 1.79 3.37
N ASP A 371 -14.51 0.97 2.48
CA ASP A 371 -15.60 1.37 1.60
C ASP A 371 -16.98 1.13 2.25
N ASP A 372 -18.05 1.47 1.52
CA ASP A 372 -19.44 1.34 1.97
C ASP A 372 -19.90 -0.11 2.22
N GLN A 373 -19.13 -1.09 1.75
CA GLN A 373 -19.37 -2.52 1.98
C GLN A 373 -18.53 -3.06 3.15
N GLY A 374 -17.69 -2.22 3.77
CA GLY A 374 -16.76 -2.63 4.83
C GLY A 374 -15.50 -3.32 4.30
N GLU A 375 -15.26 -3.29 2.98
CA GLU A 375 -14.08 -3.86 2.36
C GLU A 375 -12.88 -2.91 2.48
N GLN A 376 -11.68 -3.47 2.54
CA GLN A 376 -10.45 -2.68 2.63
C GLN A 376 -10.13 -2.01 1.29
N LEU A 377 -9.90 -0.70 1.33
CA LEU A 377 -9.33 0.09 0.23
C LEU A 377 -7.93 0.57 0.65
N PRO A 378 -6.86 -0.03 0.12
CA PRO A 378 -5.50 0.37 0.45
C PRO A 378 -5.19 1.79 -0.06
N LEU A 379 -4.65 2.63 0.82
CA LEU A 379 -4.05 3.93 0.45
C LEU A 379 -2.53 3.84 0.42
N ARG A 380 -1.97 2.92 1.21
CA ARG A 380 -0.56 2.56 1.25
C ARG A 380 -0.43 1.09 1.64
N ARG A 381 0.25 0.31 0.81
CA ARG A 381 0.52 -1.12 1.03
C ARG A 381 1.99 -1.31 1.42
N SER A 382 2.25 -1.67 2.68
CA SER A 382 3.61 -1.79 3.24
C SER A 382 3.62 -2.84 4.36
N ARG A 383 3.89 -2.49 5.63
CA ARG A 383 3.94 -3.45 6.76
C ARG A 383 2.66 -4.26 6.88
N GLY A 384 2.79 -5.57 7.12
CA GLY A 384 1.65 -6.50 7.18
C GLY A 384 1.21 -7.06 5.82
N TYR A 385 1.68 -6.49 4.70
CA TYR A 385 1.30 -6.91 3.35
C TYR A 385 2.51 -7.16 2.44
N ALA A 386 3.49 -6.25 2.40
CA ALA A 386 4.75 -6.48 1.68
C ALA A 386 5.59 -7.56 2.40
N PRO A 387 6.27 -8.47 1.67
CA PRO A 387 6.47 -8.51 0.22
C PRO A 387 5.55 -9.50 -0.50
N LEU A 388 4.35 -9.79 0.05
CA LEU A 388 3.44 -10.76 -0.55
C LEU A 388 3.11 -10.36 -1.99
N PRO A 389 3.17 -11.29 -2.97
CA PRO A 389 2.92 -10.96 -4.34
C PRO A 389 1.43 -10.80 -4.64
N VAL A 390 1.14 -10.13 -5.74
CA VAL A 390 -0.15 -10.20 -6.43
C VAL A 390 -0.06 -11.32 -7.47
N SER A 391 -1.01 -12.25 -7.44
CA SER A 391 -1.10 -13.30 -8.47
C SER A 391 -1.64 -12.70 -9.76
N VAL A 392 -0.89 -12.84 -10.84
CA VAL A 392 -1.27 -12.35 -12.16
C VAL A 392 -1.34 -13.55 -13.12
N PRO A 393 -2.54 -13.96 -13.58
CA PRO A 393 -2.70 -15.06 -14.53
C PRO A 393 -2.16 -14.75 -15.93
N GLY A 394 -1.85 -15.80 -16.71
CA GLY A 394 -1.56 -15.71 -18.15
C GLY A 394 -0.07 -15.84 -18.53
N PRO A 395 0.23 -15.94 -19.83
CA PRO A 395 1.59 -16.16 -20.34
C PRO A 395 2.52 -14.99 -19.97
N ARG A 396 3.81 -15.29 -19.80
CA ARG A 396 4.85 -14.33 -19.40
C ARG A 396 6.11 -14.53 -20.22
N PRO A 397 6.88 -13.45 -20.44
CA PRO A 397 8.23 -13.59 -20.97
C PRO A 397 9.13 -14.30 -19.94
N ASP A 398 10.16 -14.97 -20.43
CA ASP A 398 11.19 -15.61 -19.59
C ASP A 398 11.95 -14.58 -18.74
N ALA A 399 12.13 -13.37 -19.28
CA ALA A 399 12.81 -12.28 -18.60
C ALA A 399 11.97 -11.71 -17.44
N VAL A 400 12.62 -11.53 -16.28
CA VAL A 400 12.03 -10.79 -15.15
C VAL A 400 11.93 -9.31 -15.50
N ILE A 401 10.76 -8.75 -15.27
CA ILE A 401 10.45 -7.33 -15.45
C ILE A 401 10.52 -6.63 -14.10
N LEU A 402 11.34 -5.59 -14.04
CA LEU A 402 11.30 -4.57 -12.99
C LEU A 402 10.42 -3.41 -13.45
N ALA A 403 9.29 -3.17 -12.81
CA ALA A 403 8.54 -1.93 -12.97
C ALA A 403 8.88 -0.94 -11.85
N THR A 404 9.28 0.27 -12.20
CA THR A 404 9.80 1.25 -11.24
C THR A 404 8.74 2.09 -10.53
N GLY A 405 7.49 2.06 -11.01
CA GLY A 405 6.39 2.85 -10.45
C GLY A 405 6.37 4.32 -10.90
N GLY A 406 5.75 5.16 -10.09
CA GLY A 406 5.71 6.62 -10.24
C GLY A 406 6.78 7.32 -9.40
N ASP A 407 6.83 8.65 -9.42
CA ASP A 407 7.83 9.44 -8.68
C ASP A 407 7.44 9.73 -7.22
N LEU A 408 6.13 9.78 -6.97
CA LEU A 408 5.53 9.98 -5.67
C LEU A 408 5.00 8.66 -5.13
N LYS A 409 5.00 8.53 -3.80
CA LYS A 409 4.52 7.34 -3.09
C LYS A 409 5.12 6.01 -3.59
N THR A 410 6.40 6.07 -3.97
CA THR A 410 7.10 5.08 -4.76
C THR A 410 7.01 3.67 -4.20
N THR A 411 6.70 2.74 -5.11
CA THR A 411 6.82 1.28 -4.97
C THR A 411 7.32 0.73 -6.30
N PHE A 412 8.09 -0.36 -6.27
CA PHE A 412 8.46 -1.11 -7.48
C PHE A 412 7.84 -2.50 -7.48
N CYS A 413 7.84 -3.15 -8.65
CA CYS A 413 7.33 -4.50 -8.83
C CYS A 413 8.34 -5.36 -9.59
N LEU A 414 8.60 -6.57 -9.07
CA LEU A 414 9.28 -7.63 -9.80
C LEU A 414 8.27 -8.66 -10.28
N LEU A 415 8.14 -8.79 -11.59
CA LEU A 415 7.28 -9.79 -12.23
C LEU A 415 8.15 -10.75 -13.05
N GLY A 416 7.97 -12.05 -12.87
CA GLY A 416 8.54 -13.05 -13.77
C GLY A 416 7.67 -14.30 -13.80
N GLY A 417 8.11 -15.30 -14.57
CA GLY A 417 7.43 -16.61 -14.64
C GLY A 417 7.28 -17.28 -13.27
N GLY A 418 6.15 -17.98 -13.08
CA GLY A 418 5.94 -18.93 -11.99
C GLY A 418 6.01 -20.36 -12.52
N HIS A 419 6.43 -21.32 -11.70
CA HIS A 419 6.57 -22.73 -12.09
C HIS A 419 5.22 -23.42 -12.38
N ASP A 420 4.10 -22.78 -12.05
CA ASP A 420 2.72 -23.28 -12.16
C ASP A 420 1.88 -22.55 -13.23
N GLY A 421 2.50 -21.69 -14.04
CA GLY A 421 1.80 -20.87 -15.04
C GLY A 421 1.07 -19.64 -14.46
N VAL A 422 1.23 -19.33 -13.16
CA VAL A 422 0.74 -18.10 -12.53
C VAL A 422 1.92 -17.18 -12.22
N GLY A 423 1.92 -15.98 -12.77
CA GLY A 423 2.95 -14.98 -12.46
C GLY A 423 2.77 -14.39 -11.06
N HIS A 424 3.86 -14.22 -10.32
CA HIS A 424 3.86 -13.49 -9.06
C HIS A 424 4.47 -12.10 -9.26
N ALA A 425 3.65 -11.06 -9.08
CA ALA A 425 4.08 -9.67 -9.05
C ALA A 425 4.46 -9.29 -7.61
N HIS A 426 5.75 -9.32 -7.30
CA HIS A 426 6.27 -8.97 -5.97
C HIS A 426 6.40 -7.46 -5.86
N MET A 427 5.48 -6.84 -5.13
CA MET A 427 5.49 -5.41 -4.84
C MET A 427 6.42 -5.11 -3.66
N SER A 428 7.21 -4.05 -3.77
CA SER A 428 7.98 -3.52 -2.65
C SER A 428 7.07 -2.94 -1.55
N ALA A 429 7.65 -2.68 -0.38
CA ALA A 429 7.08 -1.75 0.58
C ALA A 429 7.09 -0.31 0.02
N HIS A 430 6.40 0.62 0.68
CA HIS A 430 6.43 2.04 0.35
C HIS A 430 7.77 2.66 0.75
N LEU A 431 8.39 3.44 -0.15
CA LEU A 431 9.75 3.95 0.05
C LEU A 431 9.84 5.48 0.14
N GLY A 432 8.77 6.21 -0.19
CA GLY A 432 8.76 7.68 -0.22
C GLY A 432 8.82 8.23 -1.65
N ASP A 433 9.38 9.42 -1.82
CA ASP A 433 9.39 10.15 -3.08
C ASP A 433 10.80 10.13 -3.71
N MET A 434 10.89 9.79 -5.00
CA MET A 434 12.17 9.49 -5.69
C MET A 434 13.02 10.72 -6.01
N ALA A 435 12.46 11.93 -5.82
CA ALA A 435 13.19 13.18 -5.91
C ALA A 435 14.27 13.32 -4.82
N ASP A 436 14.13 12.64 -3.68
CA ASP A 436 15.13 12.61 -2.62
C ASP A 436 16.19 11.53 -2.92
N PRO A 437 17.50 11.86 -3.01
CA PRO A 437 18.57 10.88 -3.22
C PRO A 437 18.57 9.76 -2.19
N ARG A 438 18.20 10.03 -0.93
CA ARG A 438 18.11 9.00 0.12
C ARG A 438 17.04 7.96 -0.21
N THR A 439 15.94 8.37 -0.85
CA THR A 439 14.92 7.43 -1.34
C THR A 439 15.49 6.53 -2.42
N GLN A 440 16.33 7.05 -3.32
CA GLN A 440 16.94 6.26 -4.39
C GLN A 440 17.89 5.19 -3.82
N ASP A 441 18.69 5.52 -2.81
CA ASP A 441 19.55 4.55 -2.12
C ASP A 441 18.72 3.46 -1.44
N CYS A 442 17.60 3.84 -0.78
CA CYS A 442 16.67 2.89 -0.17
C CYS A 442 15.96 2.02 -1.21
N PHE A 443 15.63 2.60 -2.38
CA PHE A 443 15.03 1.90 -3.51
C PHE A 443 15.96 0.81 -4.05
N GLU A 444 17.22 1.14 -4.30
CA GLU A 444 18.20 0.19 -4.81
C GLU A 444 18.46 -0.94 -3.80
N ALA A 445 18.66 -0.62 -2.53
CA ALA A 445 18.86 -1.63 -1.49
C ALA A 445 17.63 -2.56 -1.33
N ALA A 446 16.41 -1.99 -1.35
CA ALA A 446 15.19 -2.78 -1.28
C ALA A 446 14.98 -3.65 -2.53
N LEU A 447 15.34 -3.15 -3.72
CA LEU A 447 15.29 -3.88 -4.98
C LEU A 447 16.26 -5.05 -4.98
N GLU A 448 17.52 -4.83 -4.62
CA GLU A 448 18.54 -5.87 -4.53
C GLU A 448 18.09 -6.96 -3.56
N HIS A 449 17.59 -6.57 -2.39
CA HIS A 449 17.07 -7.51 -1.41
C HIS A 449 15.87 -8.29 -1.96
N LEU A 450 14.85 -7.64 -2.52
CA LEU A 450 13.67 -8.35 -3.02
C LEU A 450 14.01 -9.27 -4.20
N ALA A 451 14.83 -8.79 -5.15
CA ALA A 451 15.31 -9.58 -6.29
C ALA A 451 16.12 -10.80 -5.84
N PHE A 452 16.93 -10.63 -4.80
CA PHE A 452 17.61 -11.73 -4.14
C PHE A 452 16.59 -12.70 -3.55
N MET A 453 15.70 -12.25 -2.65
CA MET A 453 14.75 -13.09 -1.92
C MET A 453 13.85 -13.92 -2.84
N THR A 454 13.43 -13.36 -3.97
CA THR A 454 12.53 -14.06 -4.91
C THR A 454 13.25 -14.81 -6.03
N ASP A 455 14.57 -14.73 -6.09
CA ASP A 455 15.40 -15.17 -7.23
C ASP A 455 14.99 -14.57 -8.58
N ARG A 456 14.65 -13.29 -8.58
CA ARG A 456 14.15 -12.58 -9.77
C ARG A 456 15.09 -11.44 -10.14
N ARG A 457 16.12 -11.74 -10.92
CA ARG A 457 17.05 -10.72 -11.44
C ARG A 457 16.46 -9.99 -12.65
N PRO A 458 16.28 -8.65 -12.62
CA PRO A 458 15.64 -7.92 -13.72
C PRO A 458 16.40 -8.03 -15.04
N GLY A 459 15.74 -8.56 -16.07
CA GLY A 459 16.20 -8.56 -17.46
C GLY A 459 15.60 -7.42 -18.30
N VAL A 460 14.43 -6.92 -17.91
CA VAL A 460 13.72 -5.80 -18.57
C VAL A 460 13.26 -4.80 -17.52
N ILE A 461 13.22 -3.52 -17.87
CA ILE A 461 12.74 -2.45 -17.00
C ILE A 461 11.51 -1.79 -17.62
N ALA A 462 10.44 -1.66 -16.87
CA ALA A 462 9.26 -0.86 -17.21
C ALA A 462 9.26 0.41 -16.35
N ARG A 463 8.95 1.56 -16.96
CA ARG A 463 8.91 2.86 -16.28
C ARG A 463 7.78 3.73 -16.80
N ASP A 464 7.40 4.75 -16.05
CA ASP A 464 6.41 5.73 -16.49
C ASP A 464 6.88 6.50 -17.73
N MET A 465 5.99 6.84 -18.65
CA MET A 465 6.30 7.65 -19.84
C MET A 465 6.91 9.02 -19.52
N HIS A 466 6.65 9.58 -18.33
CA HIS A 466 7.09 10.92 -17.94
C HIS A 466 8.62 11.10 -18.07
N PRO A 467 9.10 12.02 -18.93
CA PRO A 467 10.53 12.18 -19.19
C PRO A 467 11.29 12.84 -18.02
N GLY A 468 10.59 13.59 -17.16
CA GLY A 468 11.18 14.33 -16.05
C GLY A 468 11.16 13.62 -14.69
N TYR A 469 10.61 12.41 -14.56
CA TYR A 469 10.55 11.73 -13.26
C TYR A 469 11.92 11.22 -12.82
N ALA A 470 12.24 11.36 -11.54
CA ALA A 470 13.47 10.79 -10.97
C ALA A 470 13.52 9.26 -11.15
N THR A 471 12.38 8.57 -11.09
CA THR A 471 12.29 7.14 -11.46
C THR A 471 12.69 6.84 -12.91
N THR A 472 12.36 7.71 -13.87
CA THR A 472 12.76 7.56 -15.27
C THR A 472 14.28 7.69 -15.41
N TRP A 473 14.88 8.71 -14.78
CA TRP A 473 16.34 8.89 -14.79
C TRP A 473 17.06 7.76 -14.07
N TRP A 474 16.52 7.29 -12.94
CA TRP A 474 17.05 6.14 -12.22
C TRP A 474 17.00 4.87 -13.10
N ALA A 475 15.85 4.58 -13.73
CA ALA A 475 15.68 3.42 -14.60
C ALA A 475 16.68 3.40 -15.77
N GLN A 476 16.92 4.57 -16.40
CA GLN A 476 17.88 4.70 -17.49
C GLN A 476 19.32 4.42 -17.05
N ARG A 477 19.72 4.92 -15.87
CA ARG A 477 21.04 4.63 -15.31
C ARG A 477 21.18 3.16 -14.94
N TYR A 478 20.16 2.58 -14.29
CA TYR A 478 20.16 1.19 -13.85
C TYR A 478 20.13 0.22 -15.04
N ALA A 479 19.52 0.58 -16.18
CA ALA A 479 19.36 -0.30 -17.33
C ALA A 479 20.65 -0.99 -17.76
N ALA A 480 21.79 -0.28 -17.79
CA ALA A 480 23.08 -0.85 -18.15
C ALA A 480 23.05 -1.69 -19.45
N GLY A 481 22.28 -1.24 -20.46
CA GLY A 481 22.07 -1.93 -21.73
C GLY A 481 20.84 -2.84 -21.81
N ARG A 482 20.14 -3.08 -20.69
CA ARG A 482 18.85 -3.81 -20.67
C ARG A 482 17.73 -3.01 -21.34
N PRO A 483 16.73 -3.67 -21.95
CA PRO A 483 15.57 -2.99 -22.53
C PRO A 483 14.78 -2.17 -21.49
N VAL A 484 14.38 -0.96 -21.86
CA VAL A 484 13.53 -0.08 -21.05
C VAL A 484 12.24 0.21 -21.81
N ILE A 485 11.11 -0.23 -21.26
CA ILE A 485 9.77 -0.05 -21.81
C ILE A 485 9.10 1.13 -21.12
N ALA A 486 8.66 2.10 -21.92
CA ALA A 486 7.86 3.23 -21.43
C ALA A 486 6.39 2.83 -21.37
N VAL A 487 5.74 3.07 -20.23
CA VAL A 487 4.33 2.74 -20.01
C VAL A 487 3.56 3.98 -19.62
N GLN A 488 2.42 4.21 -20.26
CA GLN A 488 1.58 5.36 -19.97
C GLN A 488 0.94 5.22 -18.57
N HIS A 489 0.97 6.32 -17.80
CA HIS A 489 0.57 6.36 -16.39
C HIS A 489 -0.85 5.83 -16.12
N HIS A 490 -1.85 6.36 -16.82
CA HIS A 490 -3.26 6.02 -16.61
C HIS A 490 -3.60 4.62 -17.14
N HIS A 491 -2.91 4.18 -18.19
CA HIS A 491 -2.96 2.81 -18.68
C HIS A 491 -2.43 1.84 -17.60
N ALA A 492 -1.33 2.18 -16.92
CA ALA A 492 -0.84 1.39 -15.80
C ALA A 492 -1.81 1.34 -14.63
N HIS A 493 -2.48 2.45 -14.25
CA HIS A 493 -3.56 2.39 -13.25
C HIS A 493 -4.67 1.41 -13.66
N ALA A 494 -5.15 1.51 -14.91
CA ALA A 494 -6.20 0.65 -15.44
C ALA A 494 -5.81 -0.84 -15.42
N VAL A 495 -4.62 -1.18 -15.91
CA VAL A 495 -4.15 -2.57 -15.96
C VAL A 495 -3.82 -3.10 -14.57
N SER A 496 -3.34 -2.25 -13.65
CA SER A 496 -3.15 -2.62 -12.25
C SER A 496 -4.45 -3.13 -11.61
N LEU A 497 -5.55 -2.39 -11.82
CA LEU A 497 -6.88 -2.79 -11.36
C LEU A 497 -7.33 -4.13 -11.99
N LEU A 498 -7.21 -4.27 -13.30
CA LEU A 498 -7.61 -5.51 -13.99
C LEU A 498 -6.75 -6.71 -13.55
N ALA A 499 -5.46 -6.49 -13.26
CA ALA A 499 -4.55 -7.53 -12.80
C ALA A 499 -4.94 -8.06 -11.42
N GLU A 500 -5.19 -7.19 -10.44
CA GLU A 500 -5.56 -7.64 -9.09
C GLU A 500 -6.91 -8.37 -9.05
N HIS A 501 -7.84 -8.02 -9.94
CA HIS A 501 -9.14 -8.70 -10.08
C HIS A 501 -9.09 -9.95 -10.96
N ARG A 502 -7.93 -10.30 -11.54
CA ARG A 502 -7.78 -11.42 -12.50
C ARG A 502 -8.70 -11.26 -13.72
N ARG A 503 -8.86 -10.02 -14.21
CA ARG A 503 -9.71 -9.63 -15.35
C ARG A 503 -8.93 -9.18 -16.57
N LEU A 504 -7.63 -9.44 -16.61
CA LEU A 504 -6.83 -9.28 -17.83
C LEU A 504 -7.47 -10.07 -19.00
N GLY A 505 -7.56 -9.44 -20.17
CA GLY A 505 -8.24 -9.97 -21.35
C GLY A 505 -9.76 -9.81 -21.36
N THR A 506 -10.38 -9.32 -20.28
CA THR A 506 -11.78 -8.88 -20.30
C THR A 506 -11.84 -7.42 -20.78
N PRO A 507 -12.59 -7.10 -21.85
CA PRO A 507 -12.82 -5.71 -22.25
C PRO A 507 -13.42 -4.88 -21.11
N ALA A 508 -12.83 -3.72 -20.83
CA ALA A 508 -13.28 -2.83 -19.76
C ALA A 508 -13.13 -1.34 -20.15
N ILE A 509 -14.02 -0.50 -19.64
CA ILE A 509 -13.82 0.95 -19.59
C ILE A 509 -13.19 1.28 -18.24
N ALA A 510 -11.97 1.80 -18.22
CA ALA A 510 -11.33 2.31 -17.02
C ALA A 510 -11.54 3.81 -16.91
N VAL A 511 -12.19 4.24 -15.83
CA VAL A 511 -12.21 5.64 -15.38
C VAL A 511 -10.94 5.87 -14.58
N THR A 512 -10.01 6.67 -15.11
CA THR A 512 -8.70 6.91 -14.52
C THR A 512 -8.56 8.36 -14.08
N TYR A 513 -8.95 8.62 -12.82
CA TYR A 513 -8.98 9.97 -12.24
C TYR A 513 -7.83 10.17 -11.26
N ASP A 514 -6.96 11.13 -11.57
CA ASP A 514 -5.73 11.39 -10.83
C ASP A 514 -5.38 12.88 -10.80
N GLY A 515 -4.31 13.24 -10.09
CA GLY A 515 -3.75 14.59 -10.06
C GLY A 515 -2.92 14.91 -11.30
N THR A 516 -1.87 14.13 -11.58
CA THR A 516 -0.91 14.43 -12.64
C THR A 516 -0.36 13.12 -13.21
N GLY A 517 -0.66 12.81 -14.47
CA GLY A 517 0.05 11.76 -15.20
C GLY A 517 0.40 12.21 -16.61
N TYR A 518 1.55 11.77 -17.12
CA TYR A 518 2.03 12.20 -18.44
C TYR A 518 1.16 11.60 -19.56
N GLY A 519 0.55 12.47 -20.36
CA GLY A 519 -0.20 12.10 -21.56
C GLY A 519 0.72 11.70 -22.71
N THR A 520 0.20 10.90 -23.64
CA THR A 520 0.95 10.52 -24.86
C THR A 520 1.20 11.69 -25.81
N ASP A 521 0.46 12.78 -25.63
CA ASP A 521 0.48 14.02 -26.42
C ASP A 521 1.21 15.18 -25.70
N GLY A 522 1.82 14.92 -24.53
CA GLY A 522 2.44 15.95 -23.70
C GLY A 522 1.46 16.76 -22.83
N THR A 523 0.16 16.48 -22.90
CA THR A 523 -0.86 17.02 -21.98
C THR A 523 -0.75 16.34 -20.62
N ILE A 524 -1.04 17.04 -19.53
CA ILE A 524 -1.16 16.42 -18.20
C ILE A 524 -2.54 15.77 -18.06
N TRP A 525 -2.60 14.44 -18.10
CA TRP A 525 -3.83 13.68 -17.92
C TRP A 525 -4.16 13.50 -16.43
N GLY A 526 -5.41 13.12 -16.16
CA GLY A 526 -5.92 12.85 -14.81
C GLY A 526 -7.45 12.77 -14.74
N GLY A 527 -8.13 12.70 -15.87
CA GLY A 527 -9.59 12.72 -15.94
C GLY A 527 -10.09 11.88 -17.12
N GLU A 528 -9.49 10.71 -17.33
CA GLU A 528 -9.64 9.96 -18.58
C GLU A 528 -10.64 8.81 -18.49
N LEU A 529 -11.25 8.48 -19.64
CA LEU A 529 -11.96 7.23 -19.89
C LEU A 529 -11.17 6.43 -20.92
N LEU A 530 -10.63 5.28 -20.51
CA LEU A 530 -9.81 4.42 -21.37
C LEU A 530 -10.55 3.11 -21.65
N ALA A 531 -10.71 2.74 -22.92
CA ALA A 531 -11.11 1.41 -23.30
C ALA A 531 -9.89 0.49 -23.34
N ILE A 532 -9.92 -0.57 -22.53
CA ILE A 532 -8.89 -1.61 -22.45
C ILE A 532 -9.50 -2.91 -22.97
N THR A 533 -9.10 -3.33 -24.16
CA THR A 533 -9.49 -4.62 -24.75
C THR A 533 -8.35 -5.64 -24.70
N ASP A 534 -7.12 -5.15 -24.56
CA ASP A 534 -5.89 -5.91 -24.44
C ASP A 534 -4.98 -5.21 -23.42
N ALA A 535 -4.12 -5.95 -22.72
CA ALA A 535 -3.29 -5.40 -21.66
C ALA A 535 -2.12 -4.54 -22.18
N ALA A 536 -1.67 -4.69 -23.42
CA ALA A 536 -0.60 -3.89 -24.01
C ALA A 536 -1.12 -2.57 -24.60
N ARG A 537 -2.44 -2.42 -24.81
CA ARG A 537 -3.03 -1.34 -25.60
C ARG A 537 -4.22 -0.69 -24.91
N PHE A 538 -4.38 0.60 -25.13
CA PHE A 538 -5.55 1.35 -24.68
C PHE A 538 -6.04 2.29 -25.77
N THR A 539 -7.33 2.63 -25.71
CA THR A 539 -7.92 3.71 -26.52
C THR A 539 -8.54 4.75 -25.59
N ARG A 540 -8.18 6.02 -25.76
CA ARG A 540 -8.81 7.14 -25.03
C ARG A 540 -10.17 7.43 -25.65
N VAL A 541 -11.25 7.09 -24.94
CA VAL A 541 -12.64 7.18 -25.44
C VAL A 541 -13.43 8.34 -24.84
N GLY A 542 -12.88 9.02 -23.84
CA GLY A 542 -13.47 10.18 -23.19
C GLY A 542 -12.49 10.82 -22.22
N HIS A 543 -12.76 12.06 -21.83
CA HIS A 543 -11.90 12.81 -20.91
C HIS A 543 -12.61 14.05 -20.35
N LEU A 544 -12.11 14.59 -19.24
CA LEU A 544 -12.45 15.95 -18.82
C LEU A 544 -11.94 16.96 -19.85
N ARG A 545 -12.75 17.94 -20.25
CA ARG A 545 -12.37 18.98 -21.20
C ARG A 545 -11.10 19.69 -20.72
N SER A 546 -10.16 19.88 -21.64
CA SER A 546 -8.85 20.46 -21.32
C SER A 546 -8.94 21.90 -20.82
N PHE A 547 -8.21 22.17 -19.73
CA PHE A 547 -7.98 23.49 -19.14
C PHE A 547 -6.47 23.66 -18.85
N ALA A 548 -6.05 24.76 -18.23
CA ALA A 548 -4.63 25.07 -18.06
C ALA A 548 -4.18 25.08 -16.59
N LEU A 549 -2.88 24.81 -16.39
CA LEU A 549 -2.13 25.01 -15.16
C LEU A 549 -1.17 26.20 -15.34
N PRO A 550 -1.54 27.43 -14.94
CA PRO A 550 -0.71 28.62 -15.10
C PRO A 550 0.53 28.56 -14.21
N GLY A 551 1.70 28.37 -14.81
CA GLY A 551 2.96 28.17 -14.10
C GLY A 551 3.24 26.72 -13.67
N GLY A 552 2.56 25.73 -14.26
CA GLY A 552 2.83 24.30 -14.03
C GLY A 552 2.66 23.90 -12.56
N ASP A 553 3.70 23.34 -11.95
CA ASP A 553 3.71 22.94 -10.53
C ASP A 553 3.37 24.09 -9.56
N GLY A 554 3.61 25.35 -9.97
CA GLY A 554 3.17 26.51 -9.20
C GLY A 554 1.65 26.57 -9.03
N ALA A 555 0.88 26.15 -10.04
CA ALA A 555 -0.58 26.05 -9.95
C ALA A 555 -1.03 24.87 -9.08
N VAL A 556 -0.27 23.76 -9.06
CA VAL A 556 -0.53 22.63 -8.17
C VAL A 556 -0.37 23.05 -6.70
N ARG A 557 0.65 23.86 -6.39
CA ARG A 557 0.87 24.40 -5.04
C ARG A 557 -0.13 25.48 -4.66
N GLN A 558 -0.57 26.29 -5.61
CA GLN A 558 -1.51 27.39 -5.40
C GLN A 558 -2.79 27.22 -6.24
N PRO A 559 -3.74 26.38 -5.80
CA PRO A 559 -5.00 26.09 -6.50
C PRO A 559 -5.77 27.31 -7.04
N ALA A 560 -5.64 28.48 -6.41
CA ALA A 560 -6.22 29.74 -6.89
C ALA A 560 -5.89 30.03 -8.36
N ARG A 561 -4.68 29.69 -8.82
CA ARG A 561 -4.27 29.88 -10.22
C ARG A 561 -5.09 29.04 -11.20
N ILE A 562 -5.43 27.82 -10.79
CA ILE A 562 -6.25 26.89 -11.60
C ILE A 562 -7.70 27.40 -11.66
N ALA A 563 -8.22 27.86 -10.51
CA ALA A 563 -9.56 28.44 -10.44
C ALA A 563 -9.71 29.65 -11.36
N LEU A 564 -8.72 30.54 -11.44
CA LEU A 564 -8.74 31.69 -12.34
C LEU A 564 -8.80 31.29 -13.84
N ASP A 565 -8.12 30.23 -14.26
CA ASP A 565 -8.22 29.72 -15.64
C ASP A 565 -9.64 29.17 -15.92
N LEU A 566 -10.20 28.39 -15.00
CA LEU A 566 -11.55 27.84 -15.15
C LEU A 566 -12.64 28.92 -15.13
N LEU A 567 -12.50 29.97 -14.31
CA LEU A 567 -13.40 31.13 -14.33
C LEU A 567 -13.39 31.81 -15.70
N THR A 568 -12.20 32.06 -16.26
CA THR A 568 -12.06 32.65 -17.61
C THR A 568 -12.73 31.79 -18.68
N ARG A 569 -12.54 30.46 -18.63
CA ARG A 569 -13.17 29.53 -19.59
C ARG A 569 -14.68 29.44 -19.45
N ALA A 570 -15.19 29.59 -18.24
CA ALA A 570 -16.62 29.66 -17.95
C ALA A 570 -17.25 31.03 -18.28
N GLY A 571 -16.46 32.01 -18.75
CA GLY A 571 -16.93 33.35 -19.05
C GLY A 571 -17.26 34.18 -17.80
N VAL A 572 -16.69 33.83 -16.65
CA VAL A 572 -16.90 34.52 -15.38
C VAL A 572 -15.81 35.56 -15.14
N GLU A 573 -16.19 36.81 -14.91
CA GLU A 573 -15.24 37.87 -14.58
C GLU A 573 -14.59 37.70 -13.21
N TRP A 574 -13.29 37.98 -13.14
CA TRP A 574 -12.50 37.95 -11.91
C TRP A 574 -12.87 39.14 -11.03
N THR A 575 -13.67 38.87 -10.01
CA THR A 575 -14.24 39.86 -9.11
C THR A 575 -13.82 39.56 -7.67
N ALA A 576 -13.63 40.60 -6.85
CA ALA A 576 -13.00 40.49 -5.53
C ALA A 576 -13.85 39.73 -4.48
N ASP A 577 -15.13 39.47 -4.77
CA ASP A 577 -16.00 38.59 -3.98
C ASP A 577 -15.61 37.11 -4.11
N LEU A 578 -14.83 36.73 -5.12
CA LEU A 578 -14.38 35.36 -5.32
C LEU A 578 -13.07 35.09 -4.56
N ALA A 579 -13.09 34.06 -3.71
CA ALA A 579 -11.95 33.63 -2.90
C ALA A 579 -10.62 33.48 -3.68
N PRO A 580 -10.55 32.84 -4.87
CA PRO A 580 -9.29 32.74 -5.63
C PRO A 580 -8.74 34.09 -6.10
N VAL A 581 -9.61 35.07 -6.36
CA VAL A 581 -9.21 36.42 -6.76
C VAL A 581 -8.66 37.18 -5.55
N ALA A 582 -9.35 37.10 -4.42
CA ALA A 582 -8.94 37.75 -3.17
C ALA A 582 -7.65 37.14 -2.56
N ALA A 583 -7.34 35.88 -2.87
CA ALA A 583 -6.14 35.18 -2.40
C ALA A 583 -4.85 35.64 -3.10
N LEU A 584 -4.94 36.38 -4.21
CA LEU A 584 -3.81 36.84 -5.00
C LEU A 584 -3.65 38.36 -4.90
N ASP A 585 -2.41 38.83 -4.93
CA ASP A 585 -2.11 40.25 -4.96
C ASP A 585 -2.35 40.85 -6.37
N ALA A 586 -2.36 42.18 -6.45
CA ALA A 586 -2.60 42.89 -7.71
C ALA A 586 -1.58 42.51 -8.80
N THR A 587 -0.33 42.21 -8.41
CA THR A 587 0.73 41.78 -9.31
C THR A 587 0.43 40.40 -9.90
N GLY A 588 0.08 39.43 -9.05
CA GLY A 588 -0.28 38.08 -9.44
C GLY A 588 -1.49 38.07 -10.38
N LEU A 589 -2.54 38.84 -10.05
CA LEU A 589 -3.72 38.99 -10.91
C LEU A 589 -3.36 39.63 -12.26
N HIS A 590 -2.53 40.67 -12.28
CA HIS A 590 -2.09 41.30 -13.53
C HIS A 590 -1.32 40.34 -14.43
N ILE A 591 -0.38 39.57 -13.86
CA ILE A 591 0.41 38.57 -14.59
C ILE A 591 -0.51 37.49 -15.14
N LEU A 592 -1.35 36.88 -14.29
CA LEU A 592 -2.26 35.79 -14.69
C LEU A 592 -3.27 36.25 -15.75
N GLY A 593 -3.77 37.48 -15.65
CA GLY A 593 -4.70 38.07 -16.62
C GLY A 593 -4.09 38.25 -18.02
N GLN A 594 -2.76 38.33 -18.13
CA GLN A 594 -2.05 38.29 -19.41
C GLN A 594 -1.64 36.87 -19.81
N GLN A 595 -1.28 36.05 -18.82
CA GLN A 595 -0.73 34.71 -19.01
C GLN A 595 -1.79 33.75 -19.56
N ILE A 596 -2.95 33.69 -18.93
CA ILE A 596 -4.01 32.71 -19.22
C ILE A 596 -4.57 32.89 -20.63
N PRO A 597 -5.02 34.08 -21.07
CA PRO A 597 -5.58 34.26 -22.42
C PRO A 597 -4.57 33.99 -23.54
N ARG A 598 -3.27 34.13 -23.26
CA ARG A 598 -2.18 33.92 -24.24
C ARG A 598 -1.59 32.51 -24.21
N GLY A 599 -1.95 31.69 -23.21
CA GLY A 599 -1.37 30.36 -23.01
C GLY A 599 0.13 30.34 -22.70
N LEU A 600 0.72 31.45 -22.24
CA LEU A 600 2.16 31.54 -21.99
C LEU A 600 2.54 30.86 -20.67
N GLY A 601 3.40 29.83 -20.70
CA GLY A 601 3.75 29.09 -19.47
C GLY A 601 2.54 28.41 -18.80
N CYS A 602 1.52 28.09 -19.59
CA CYS A 602 0.33 27.38 -19.16
C CYS A 602 0.42 25.94 -19.67
N MET A 603 0.46 24.98 -18.75
CA MET A 603 0.48 23.56 -19.14
C MET A 603 -0.96 23.06 -19.33
N PRO A 604 -1.33 22.50 -20.49
CA PRO A 604 -2.66 21.94 -20.70
C PRO A 604 -2.85 20.70 -19.82
N THR A 605 -4.06 20.54 -19.28
CA THR A 605 -4.42 19.42 -18.43
C THR A 605 -5.88 19.00 -18.59
N THR A 606 -6.13 17.72 -18.41
CA THR A 606 -7.46 17.11 -18.30
C THR A 606 -7.67 16.49 -16.91
N SER A 607 -6.96 17.00 -15.91
CA SER A 607 -6.90 16.38 -14.58
C SER A 607 -8.15 16.64 -13.73
N MET A 608 -8.76 15.57 -13.24
CA MET A 608 -9.84 15.63 -12.27
C MET A 608 -9.32 16.11 -10.90
N GLY A 609 -8.12 15.69 -10.48
CA GLY A 609 -7.52 16.18 -9.24
C GLY A 609 -7.31 17.70 -9.25
N ARG A 610 -6.89 18.26 -10.39
CA ARG A 610 -6.71 19.71 -10.56
C ARG A 610 -8.06 20.46 -10.61
N LEU A 611 -9.12 19.84 -11.14
CA LEU A 611 -10.47 20.39 -11.05
C LEU A 611 -10.95 20.45 -9.58
N PHE A 612 -10.70 19.40 -8.80
CA PHE A 612 -10.98 19.38 -7.36
C PHE A 612 -10.23 20.49 -6.62
N ASP A 613 -8.94 20.68 -6.91
CA ASP A 613 -8.14 21.75 -6.33
C ASP A 613 -8.74 23.14 -6.64
N ALA A 614 -9.14 23.37 -7.90
CA ALA A 614 -9.74 24.62 -8.33
C ALA A 614 -11.10 24.89 -7.66
N VAL A 615 -11.96 23.88 -7.53
CA VAL A 615 -13.26 24.01 -6.85
C VAL A 615 -13.07 24.25 -5.34
N ALA A 616 -12.10 23.58 -4.72
CA ALA A 616 -11.75 23.82 -3.32
C ALA A 616 -11.30 25.27 -3.10
N SER A 617 -10.49 25.81 -4.02
CA SER A 617 -10.11 27.23 -4.00
C SER A 617 -11.31 28.15 -4.23
N LEU A 618 -12.17 27.87 -5.21
CA LEU A 618 -13.35 28.67 -5.52
C LEU A 618 -14.30 28.78 -4.30
N LEU A 619 -14.49 27.67 -3.58
CA LEU A 619 -15.33 27.61 -2.38
C LEU A 619 -14.64 28.12 -1.10
N GLY A 620 -13.43 28.66 -1.21
CA GLY A 620 -12.69 29.22 -0.08
C GLY A 620 -12.09 28.19 0.88
N VAL A 621 -11.99 26.92 0.47
CA VAL A 621 -11.48 25.82 1.29
C VAL A 621 -9.96 25.85 1.37
N CYS A 622 -9.29 25.87 0.22
CA CYS A 622 -7.84 25.77 0.15
C CYS A 622 -7.28 26.59 -1.03
N GLN A 623 -6.46 27.59 -0.72
CA GLN A 623 -5.82 28.46 -1.74
C GLN A 623 -4.36 28.06 -2.02
N GLU A 624 -3.72 27.40 -1.05
CA GLU A 624 -2.35 26.91 -1.12
C GLU A 624 -2.27 25.56 -0.39
N VAL A 625 -1.70 24.55 -1.05
CA VAL A 625 -1.57 23.20 -0.50
C VAL A 625 -0.18 22.99 0.11
N SER A 626 -0.14 22.26 1.22
CA SER A 626 1.08 21.86 1.93
C SER A 626 1.45 20.39 1.73
N TYR A 627 0.53 19.60 1.18
CA TYR A 627 0.76 18.22 0.79
C TYR A 627 -0.15 17.83 -0.37
N GLU A 628 0.25 16.78 -1.08
CA GLU A 628 -0.47 16.28 -2.25
C GLU A 628 -1.91 15.84 -1.89
N GLY A 629 -2.89 16.34 -2.63
CA GLY A 629 -4.31 16.01 -2.45
C GLY A 629 -5.01 16.74 -1.31
N GLN A 630 -4.35 17.68 -0.62
CA GLN A 630 -4.93 18.40 0.53
C GLN A 630 -6.30 19.03 0.19
N ALA A 631 -6.35 19.85 -0.85
CA ALA A 631 -7.55 20.59 -1.22
C ALA A 631 -8.71 19.65 -1.58
N ALA A 632 -8.44 18.56 -2.31
CA ALA A 632 -9.43 17.54 -2.64
C ALA A 632 -9.97 16.81 -1.39
N VAL A 633 -9.10 16.46 -0.43
CA VAL A 633 -9.49 15.80 0.83
C VAL A 633 -10.35 16.71 1.70
N GLU A 634 -9.95 17.98 1.87
CA GLU A 634 -10.73 18.96 2.63
C GLU A 634 -12.09 19.25 1.99
N LEU A 635 -12.13 19.33 0.65
CA LEU A 635 -13.36 19.52 -0.11
C LEU A 635 -14.33 18.33 0.06
N GLU A 636 -13.83 17.10 0.09
CA GLU A 636 -14.65 15.91 0.38
C GLU A 636 -15.27 15.99 1.77
N HIS A 637 -14.48 16.37 2.79
CA HIS A 637 -14.97 16.49 4.16
C HIS A 637 -16.01 17.60 4.33
N LEU A 638 -15.85 18.71 3.59
CA LEU A 638 -16.86 19.76 3.51
C LEU A 638 -18.15 19.24 2.86
N ALA A 639 -18.03 18.54 1.73
CA ALA A 639 -19.17 18.00 0.99
C ALA A 639 -20.02 17.02 1.81
N ARG A 640 -19.41 16.20 2.68
CA ARG A 640 -20.15 15.26 3.57
C ARG A 640 -21.13 15.94 4.52
N ARG A 641 -21.00 17.25 4.76
CA ARG A 641 -21.87 18.03 5.65
C ARG A 641 -23.02 18.73 4.92
N GLY A 642 -22.98 18.75 3.59
CA GLY A 642 -23.93 19.48 2.75
C GLY A 642 -25.00 18.59 2.12
N ARG A 643 -26.00 19.26 1.55
CA ARG A 643 -27.00 18.66 0.65
C ARG A 643 -26.67 19.08 -0.78
N PRO A 644 -26.62 18.15 -1.76
CA PRO A 644 -26.20 18.50 -3.11
C PRO A 644 -27.00 19.64 -3.73
N ALA A 645 -26.33 20.73 -4.08
CA ALA A 645 -26.88 21.76 -4.94
C ALA A 645 -26.97 21.27 -6.39
N ALA A 646 -27.94 21.78 -7.15
CA ALA A 646 -28.08 21.47 -8.58
C ALA A 646 -26.93 22.13 -9.38
N LEU A 647 -26.03 21.29 -9.88
CA LEU A 647 -24.85 21.66 -10.64
C LEU A 647 -24.62 20.58 -11.69
N ASP A 648 -24.23 20.93 -12.90
CA ASP A 648 -24.09 19.97 -14.00
C ASP A 648 -22.87 20.27 -14.86
N PHE A 649 -22.36 19.21 -15.50
CA PHE A 649 -21.42 19.29 -16.62
C PHE A 649 -22.20 19.15 -17.92
N ASP A 650 -21.69 19.75 -19.00
CA ASP A 650 -22.11 19.31 -20.33
C ASP A 650 -21.31 18.06 -20.71
N VAL A 651 -22.00 17.02 -21.17
CA VAL A 651 -21.38 15.75 -21.57
C VAL A 651 -21.72 15.45 -23.02
N VAL A 652 -20.70 15.48 -23.90
CA VAL A 652 -20.84 15.21 -25.33
C VAL A 652 -19.73 14.26 -25.77
N ASP A 653 -20.08 13.14 -26.41
CA ASP A 653 -19.14 12.15 -26.94
C ASP A 653 -18.03 11.72 -25.95
N GLY A 654 -18.40 11.52 -24.68
CA GLY A 654 -17.48 11.12 -23.62
C GLY A 654 -16.60 12.25 -23.07
N VAL A 655 -16.76 13.49 -23.55
CA VAL A 655 -16.08 14.68 -23.04
C VAL A 655 -16.94 15.38 -22.00
N LEU A 656 -16.38 15.58 -20.80
CA LEU A 656 -17.04 16.29 -19.69
C LEU A 656 -16.58 17.75 -19.66
N ASP A 657 -17.46 18.71 -19.89
CA ASP A 657 -17.15 20.14 -19.84
C ASP A 657 -17.52 20.74 -18.47
N PRO A 658 -16.54 21.24 -17.69
CA PRO A 658 -16.80 21.84 -16.39
C PRO A 658 -17.30 23.29 -16.47
N ALA A 659 -17.36 23.94 -17.63
CA ALA A 659 -17.74 25.36 -17.70
C ALA A 659 -19.12 25.66 -17.08
N PRO A 660 -20.21 24.90 -17.37
CA PRO A 660 -21.51 25.11 -16.74
C PRO A 660 -21.47 24.89 -15.21
N LEU A 661 -20.71 23.90 -14.75
CA LEU A 661 -20.49 23.62 -13.34
C LEU A 661 -19.85 24.82 -12.63
N ILE A 662 -18.79 25.39 -13.22
CA ILE A 662 -18.05 26.51 -12.63
C ILE A 662 -18.93 27.77 -12.57
N ALA A 663 -19.70 28.05 -13.62
CA ALA A 663 -20.69 29.13 -13.60
C ALA A 663 -21.75 28.91 -12.51
N GLY A 664 -22.27 27.68 -12.39
CA GLY A 664 -23.25 27.31 -11.36
C GLY A 664 -22.73 27.46 -9.92
N LEU A 665 -21.45 27.12 -9.68
CA LEU A 665 -20.79 27.31 -8.39
C LEU A 665 -20.70 28.79 -8.01
N VAL A 666 -20.27 29.65 -8.94
CA VAL A 666 -20.17 31.11 -8.74
C VAL A 666 -21.55 31.72 -8.47
N ASP A 667 -22.54 31.33 -9.25
CA ASP A 667 -23.93 31.75 -9.08
C ASP A 667 -24.49 31.36 -7.72
N GLY A 668 -24.19 30.14 -7.26
CA GLY A 668 -24.54 29.68 -5.92
C GLY A 668 -23.87 30.47 -4.82
N LEU A 669 -22.57 30.77 -4.95
CA LEU A 669 -21.84 31.63 -4.01
C LEU A 669 -22.47 33.02 -3.91
N ARG A 670 -22.80 33.65 -5.05
CA ARG A 670 -23.44 34.98 -5.10
C ARG A 670 -24.87 34.98 -4.55
N ARG A 671 -25.56 33.84 -4.59
CA ARG A 671 -26.85 33.61 -3.91
C ARG A 671 -26.72 33.22 -2.43
N ALA A 672 -25.50 33.19 -1.90
CA ALA A 672 -25.19 32.75 -0.53
C ALA A 672 -25.66 31.31 -0.22
N THR A 673 -25.65 30.41 -1.22
CA THR A 673 -25.82 28.97 -0.98
C THR A 673 -24.69 28.47 -0.08
N PRO A 674 -24.96 27.63 0.93
CA PRO A 674 -23.92 27.08 1.80
C PRO A 674 -22.81 26.40 1.00
N THR A 675 -21.55 26.67 1.32
CA THR A 675 -20.40 26.09 0.62
C THR A 675 -20.36 24.56 0.73
N ALA A 676 -20.86 24.00 1.83
CA ALA A 676 -21.04 22.56 1.98
C ALA A 676 -22.01 21.97 0.94
N ASP A 677 -23.10 22.66 0.66
CA ASP A 677 -24.11 22.22 -0.32
C ASP A 677 -23.56 22.31 -1.76
N LEU A 678 -22.77 23.35 -2.04
CA LEU A 678 -22.04 23.50 -3.31
C LEU A 678 -20.97 22.41 -3.48
N ALA A 679 -20.21 22.10 -2.44
CA ALA A 679 -19.22 21.03 -2.47
C ALA A 679 -19.89 19.66 -2.67
N ALA A 680 -21.03 19.41 -2.01
CA ALA A 680 -21.83 18.21 -2.22
C ALA A 680 -22.38 18.14 -3.65
N GLY A 681 -22.88 19.26 -4.17
CA GLY A 681 -23.39 19.38 -5.54
C GLY A 681 -22.29 19.12 -6.58
N PHE A 682 -21.07 19.59 -6.35
CA PHE A 682 -19.93 19.32 -7.21
C PHE A 682 -19.60 17.83 -7.29
N HIS A 683 -19.49 17.13 -6.16
CA HIS A 683 -19.22 15.70 -6.14
C HIS A 683 -20.33 14.91 -6.85
N ASP A 684 -21.58 15.26 -6.59
CA ASP A 684 -22.75 14.63 -7.23
C ASP A 684 -22.79 14.89 -8.74
N ALA A 685 -22.43 16.11 -9.18
CA ALA A 685 -22.30 16.46 -10.60
C ALA A 685 -21.21 15.63 -11.30
N VAL A 686 -20.05 15.45 -10.66
CA VAL A 686 -18.97 14.58 -11.18
C VAL A 686 -19.47 13.15 -11.32
N VAL A 687 -20.12 12.59 -10.28
CA VAL A 687 -20.69 11.23 -10.34
C VAL A 687 -21.66 11.09 -11.51
N ARG A 688 -22.61 12.01 -11.68
CA ARG A 688 -23.59 11.94 -12.78
C ARG A 688 -22.93 12.07 -14.15
N ALA A 689 -22.04 13.04 -14.32
CA ALA A 689 -21.36 13.31 -15.59
C ALA A 689 -20.49 12.13 -16.02
N THR A 690 -19.66 11.62 -15.11
CA THR A 690 -18.80 10.46 -15.34
C THR A 690 -19.63 9.21 -15.62
N ALA A 691 -20.70 8.96 -14.86
CA ALA A 691 -21.58 7.81 -15.13
C ALA A 691 -22.20 7.89 -16.53
N THR A 692 -22.66 9.06 -16.95
CA THR A 692 -23.21 9.29 -18.29
C THR A 692 -22.18 9.06 -19.38
N ALA A 693 -20.99 9.66 -19.27
CA ALA A 693 -19.92 9.48 -20.24
C ALA A 693 -19.47 8.00 -20.33
N ALA A 694 -19.16 7.37 -19.19
CA ALA A 694 -18.73 5.98 -19.14
C ALA A 694 -19.79 5.01 -19.67
N THR A 695 -21.08 5.25 -19.36
CA THR A 695 -22.20 4.45 -19.89
C THR A 695 -22.28 4.55 -21.42
N GLY A 696 -22.16 5.77 -21.96
CA GLY A 696 -22.19 6.02 -23.40
C GLY A 696 -21.05 5.29 -24.12
N CYS A 697 -19.81 5.48 -23.64
CA CYS A 697 -18.62 4.81 -24.19
C CYS A 697 -18.72 3.28 -24.09
N ALA A 698 -19.13 2.75 -22.93
CA ALA A 698 -19.23 1.31 -22.70
C ALA A 698 -20.29 0.66 -23.60
N ARG A 699 -21.47 1.27 -23.73
CA ARG A 699 -22.54 0.75 -24.62
C ARG A 699 -22.15 0.80 -26.09
N ALA A 700 -21.50 1.88 -26.53
CA ALA A 700 -21.01 1.99 -27.91
C ALA A 700 -19.97 0.90 -28.24
N ALA A 701 -19.16 0.49 -27.26
CA ALA A 701 -18.14 -0.55 -27.40
C ALA A 701 -18.62 -1.97 -27.04
N GLY A 702 -19.87 -2.15 -26.59
CA GLY A 702 -20.37 -3.44 -26.11
C GLY A 702 -19.67 -3.97 -24.84
N ILE A 703 -19.10 -3.08 -24.03
CA ILE A 703 -18.35 -3.40 -22.81
C ILE A 703 -19.28 -3.38 -21.60
N THR A 704 -19.19 -4.39 -20.73
CA THR A 704 -20.04 -4.53 -19.53
C THR A 704 -19.30 -4.28 -18.21
N VAL A 705 -17.99 -4.09 -18.26
CA VAL A 705 -17.12 -3.89 -17.09
C VAL A 705 -16.60 -2.47 -17.05
N ILE A 706 -16.72 -1.81 -15.89
CA ILE A 706 -16.16 -0.48 -15.66
C ILE A 706 -15.22 -0.52 -14.45
N GLY A 707 -13.98 -0.11 -14.63
CA GLY A 707 -12.99 0.01 -13.56
C GLY A 707 -12.86 1.46 -13.06
N LEU A 708 -12.73 1.64 -11.75
CA LEU A 708 -12.51 2.94 -11.10
C LEU A 708 -11.10 2.93 -10.44
N THR A 709 -10.19 3.76 -10.94
CA THR A 709 -8.78 3.79 -10.50
C THR A 709 -8.12 5.17 -10.70
N GLY A 710 -6.94 5.38 -10.12
CA GLY A 710 -6.28 6.68 -9.98
C GLY A 710 -6.51 7.30 -8.60
N GLY A 711 -5.61 8.21 -8.21
CA GLY A 711 -5.55 8.75 -6.84
C GLY A 711 -6.82 9.44 -6.35
N VAL A 712 -7.66 9.97 -7.26
CA VAL A 712 -8.92 10.65 -6.90
C VAL A 712 -9.94 9.66 -6.31
N PHE A 713 -9.87 8.37 -6.64
CA PHE A 713 -10.81 7.36 -6.09
C PHE A 713 -10.52 6.96 -4.63
N ALA A 714 -9.52 7.57 -3.98
CA ALA A 714 -9.48 7.62 -2.52
C ALA A 714 -10.66 8.41 -1.92
N ASN A 715 -11.31 9.28 -2.72
CA ASN A 715 -12.51 10.00 -2.35
C ASN A 715 -13.72 9.05 -2.29
N ARG A 716 -14.27 8.88 -1.08
CA ARG A 716 -15.32 7.89 -0.81
C ARG A 716 -16.67 8.32 -1.39
N LEU A 717 -16.95 9.62 -1.48
CA LEU A 717 -18.18 10.11 -2.10
C LEU A 717 -18.22 9.76 -3.59
N LEU A 718 -17.11 9.96 -4.30
CA LEU A 718 -17.01 9.61 -5.71
C LEU A 718 -17.05 8.10 -5.93
N LEU A 719 -16.25 7.35 -5.18
CA LEU A 719 -16.15 5.90 -5.34
C LEU A 719 -17.53 5.24 -5.13
N HIS A 720 -18.19 5.52 -4.01
CA HIS A 720 -19.50 4.94 -3.70
C HIS A 720 -20.59 5.45 -4.67
N GLY A 721 -20.59 6.75 -4.96
CA GLY A 721 -21.56 7.37 -5.87
C GLY A 721 -21.51 6.75 -7.27
N LEU A 722 -20.30 6.59 -7.83
CA LEU A 722 -20.12 5.99 -9.15
C LEU A 722 -20.40 4.50 -9.16
N ARG A 723 -19.91 3.75 -8.16
CA ARG A 723 -20.19 2.32 -8.03
C ARG A 723 -21.69 2.06 -8.04
N ARG A 724 -22.44 2.73 -7.16
CA ARG A 724 -23.90 2.61 -7.11
C ARG A 724 -24.55 2.95 -8.45
N THR A 725 -24.26 4.15 -8.99
CA THR A 725 -24.91 4.65 -10.20
C THR A 725 -24.63 3.78 -11.42
N LEU A 726 -23.41 3.25 -11.56
CA LEU A 726 -23.02 2.38 -12.68
C LEU A 726 -23.59 0.96 -12.53
N SER A 727 -23.60 0.41 -11.31
CA SER A 727 -24.23 -0.88 -11.04
C SER A 727 -25.74 -0.85 -11.29
N GLU A 728 -26.44 0.22 -10.92
CA GLU A 728 -27.86 0.42 -11.24
C GLU A 728 -28.12 0.48 -12.76
N ARG A 729 -27.11 0.88 -13.55
CA ARG A 729 -27.16 0.88 -15.02
C ARG A 729 -26.76 -0.46 -15.65
N GLY A 730 -26.48 -1.48 -14.84
CA GLY A 730 -26.21 -2.86 -15.26
C GLY A 730 -24.74 -3.18 -15.52
N PHE A 731 -23.79 -2.33 -15.09
CA PHE A 731 -22.36 -2.60 -15.24
C PHE A 731 -21.78 -3.33 -14.04
N GLU A 732 -20.82 -4.20 -14.29
CA GLU A 732 -19.92 -4.70 -13.25
C GLU A 732 -18.87 -3.63 -12.96
N VAL A 733 -18.77 -3.21 -11.70
CA VAL A 733 -17.85 -2.14 -11.29
C VAL A 733 -16.69 -2.70 -10.48
N LEU A 734 -15.47 -2.47 -10.95
CA LEU A 734 -14.24 -2.86 -10.27
C LEU A 734 -13.61 -1.66 -9.56
N SER A 735 -13.11 -1.88 -8.35
CA SER A 735 -12.31 -0.92 -7.60
C SER A 735 -11.21 -1.66 -6.84
N HIS A 736 -10.14 -0.95 -6.50
CA HIS A 736 -8.98 -1.55 -5.87
C HIS A 736 -9.28 -2.17 -4.49
N ARG A 737 -8.65 -3.32 -4.20
CA ARG A 737 -8.73 -4.04 -2.91
C ARG A 737 -7.39 -4.61 -2.44
N ILE A 738 -6.43 -4.83 -3.34
CA ILE A 738 -5.14 -5.47 -3.01
C ILE A 738 -4.00 -4.47 -3.06
N VAL A 739 -3.92 -3.67 -4.13
CA VAL A 739 -2.97 -2.56 -4.27
C VAL A 739 -3.69 -1.21 -4.19
N PRO A 740 -3.01 -0.11 -3.82
CA PRO A 740 -3.64 1.20 -3.81
C PRO A 740 -4.12 1.64 -5.19
N CYS A 741 -5.20 2.41 -5.25
CA CYS A 741 -5.66 3.04 -6.50
C CYS A 741 -4.80 4.25 -6.91
N ASN A 742 -3.93 4.72 -6.03
CA ASN A 742 -2.96 5.78 -6.29
C ASN A 742 -1.62 5.19 -6.80
N ASP A 743 -0.61 6.05 -6.98
CA ASP A 743 0.71 5.68 -7.52
C ASP A 743 1.41 4.51 -6.81
N GLY A 744 1.05 4.20 -5.56
CA GLY A 744 1.54 3.02 -4.85
C GLY A 744 1.07 1.67 -5.44
N GLY A 745 0.12 1.68 -6.38
CA GLY A 745 -0.30 0.51 -7.17
C GLY A 745 0.18 0.52 -8.62
N LEU A 746 0.86 1.58 -9.07
CA LEU A 746 1.18 1.82 -10.49
C LEU A 746 2.14 0.77 -11.06
N ALA A 747 3.13 0.35 -10.28
CA ALA A 747 4.17 -0.59 -10.72
C ALA A 747 3.61 -1.96 -11.13
N LEU A 748 2.50 -2.41 -10.54
CA LEU A 748 1.83 -3.65 -10.95
C LEU A 748 1.36 -3.56 -12.40
N GLY A 749 0.65 -2.48 -12.76
CA GLY A 749 0.17 -2.27 -14.12
C GLY A 749 1.31 -2.13 -15.12
N GLN A 750 2.35 -1.36 -14.78
CA GLN A 750 3.55 -1.24 -15.61
C GLN A 750 4.20 -2.60 -15.92
N ALA A 751 4.34 -3.46 -14.92
CA ALA A 751 4.94 -4.78 -15.09
C ALA A 751 4.10 -5.67 -16.03
N VAL A 752 2.77 -5.65 -15.87
CA VAL A 752 1.84 -6.44 -16.69
C VAL A 752 1.79 -5.93 -18.12
N ILE A 753 1.75 -4.62 -18.33
CA ILE A 753 1.78 -4.01 -19.67
C ILE A 753 3.07 -4.38 -20.38
N ALA A 754 4.22 -4.25 -19.71
CA ALA A 754 5.51 -4.65 -20.27
C ALA A 754 5.55 -6.14 -20.63
N ALA A 755 4.99 -7.02 -19.79
CA ALA A 755 4.89 -8.45 -20.10
C ALA A 755 4.04 -8.71 -21.35
N ALA A 756 2.89 -8.04 -21.47
CA ALA A 756 2.01 -8.17 -22.63
C ALA A 756 2.70 -7.67 -23.92
N THR A 757 3.38 -6.53 -23.86
CA THR A 757 4.12 -5.97 -25.01
C THR A 757 5.23 -6.90 -25.51
N LEU A 758 5.98 -7.53 -24.59
CA LEU A 758 7.03 -8.48 -24.96
C LEU A 758 6.46 -9.74 -25.61
N ASN A 759 5.37 -10.29 -25.07
CA ASN A 759 4.70 -11.45 -25.64
C ASN A 759 4.16 -11.19 -27.06
N GLU A 760 3.62 -10.00 -27.33
CA GLU A 760 3.19 -9.61 -28.69
C GLU A 760 4.39 -9.58 -29.67
N ALA A 761 5.51 -9.01 -29.23
CA ALA A 761 6.73 -8.93 -30.05
C ALA A 761 7.30 -10.31 -30.36
N ASP A 762 7.32 -11.23 -29.40
CA ASP A 762 7.79 -12.60 -29.58
C ASP A 762 6.86 -13.40 -30.50
N ALA A 763 5.53 -13.21 -30.38
CA ALA A 763 4.56 -13.83 -31.27
C ALA A 763 4.69 -13.36 -32.72
N ALA A 764 5.00 -12.08 -32.94
CA ALA A 764 5.26 -11.52 -34.27
C ALA A 764 6.61 -11.97 -34.87
N ALA A 765 7.56 -12.40 -34.03
CA ALA A 765 8.91 -12.82 -34.44
C ALA A 765 9.02 -14.31 -34.81
N VAL A 766 7.97 -15.12 -34.65
CA VAL A 766 7.97 -16.54 -35.07
C VAL A 766 8.02 -16.60 -36.61
N PRO A 767 9.10 -17.11 -37.23
CA PRO A 767 9.19 -17.18 -38.68
C PRO A 767 8.18 -18.20 -39.21
N GLU A 768 7.51 -17.87 -40.33
CA GLU A 768 6.69 -18.79 -41.10
C GLU A 768 7.44 -20.13 -41.26
N ARG A 769 6.88 -21.19 -40.68
CA ARG A 769 7.36 -22.54 -40.93
C ARG A 769 7.12 -22.84 -42.41
N ASN A 770 8.18 -22.86 -43.21
CA ASN A 770 8.23 -23.51 -44.52
C ASN A 770 8.06 -25.03 -44.36
N GLY A 771 6.83 -25.45 -44.06
CA GLY A 771 6.38 -26.83 -44.10
C GLY A 771 5.59 -27.03 -45.40
N ILE A 772 6.07 -27.93 -46.25
CA ILE A 772 5.53 -28.27 -47.56
C ILE A 772 4.01 -28.50 -47.48
N CYS A 773 3.25 -27.73 -48.26
CA CYS A 773 1.81 -27.88 -48.44
C CYS A 773 1.52 -29.23 -49.11
N ALA A 774 0.92 -30.17 -48.37
CA ALA A 774 0.42 -31.43 -48.93
C ALA A 774 -0.91 -31.18 -49.67
N SER A 775 -0.83 -30.57 -50.85
CA SER A 775 -1.96 -30.53 -51.80
C SER A 775 -1.51 -30.19 -53.23
N GLU A 776 -0.58 -30.97 -53.79
CA GLU A 776 -0.46 -31.09 -55.25
C GLU A 776 -0.22 -32.55 -55.63
N SER A 777 -1.31 -33.22 -56.01
CA SER A 777 -1.26 -34.36 -56.92
C SER A 777 -2.09 -33.97 -58.14
N PRO A 778 -1.47 -33.67 -59.30
CA PRO A 778 -2.15 -33.70 -60.57
C PRO A 778 -1.83 -35.02 -61.28
N ALA A 779 -2.88 -35.60 -61.85
CA ALA A 779 -2.79 -36.71 -62.79
C ALA A 779 -1.87 -36.35 -63.97
N ARG A 780 -0.80 -37.14 -64.17
CA ARG A 780 -0.47 -37.89 -65.40
C ARG A 780 0.82 -38.67 -65.22
#